data_AF-A0ABD3Q1C5-F1
#
_entry.id   AF-A0ABD3Q1C5-F1
#
_cell.length_a   1.000
_cell.length_b   1.000
_cell.length_c   1.000
_cell.angle_alpha   90.00
_cell.angle_beta   90.00
_cell.angle_gamma   90.00
#
_symmetry.space_group_name_H-M   'P 1'
#
loop_
_entity.id
_entity.type
_entity.pdbx_description
1 polymer ?
#
loop_
_entity_poly.entity_id
_entity_poly.type
_entity_poly.pdbx_seq_one_letter_code
_entity_poly.pdbx_strand_id
1 'polypeptide(L)'
;METQHMFEEMKKPESIIEDVGVDPFPVAQIPTLYKEKMDFAKKPTIDLPPSVTMQNLEFMGEDVENNSHVPIALMAATMYDTQMDFSKIAMAGAPSIAKLKRPELIREDEENIGHVPIAQIAEEPLGFSEKKYSTTTASTSAAANVHSRVTSFSDQSLTVGVTADQNVEIHTETSRTLTTSLMVIQQNEMSPLPLLQATTVDEFVYDAFTIRPFWFRSHLKYALGGLIALIIIAALVIPSISFSLRGKCFFDRSELVSAIDQYVNETCDMDSECSVGKKYGWPMNSWCVSSIRDMSGLFSGRKGFSPDISNWDVGSVTDMSSMFAFCDAFNGDLSHWDVSSVSDMSEMFFFADVFDGNVSNWDVGSVADMSYMFYDANAFNGDLSSWNVSSVTDMSYMFYDANAFNSNISSWNVSSVNDVCCIFSNAYFFNGDLSSWDVSFVTNMSSVFSNAFAFNGDLSRWDVRSVTDVSYMFYHAHAFNGNLSSWNVSSVTDMSKMFSFVTLNGDLSLWDVSSVNDMSGMFIASDSTCNMSSWDVSSVTDMSSMFDGAETFNDNLSHWNVSSVTNMNSMFSGADAFKGDLSSWDVGSVKDMSYMFFHAYKFNGNLSSWNVSSVTDMRSMFSNALAFNQDLCAWADTFPYTAAESVFYYSGCAFQDMPQPDQRGPFSKYLSCPLTQRLSKNADN
;
A
#
# COMPACT_ATOMS: atom_id res chain seq x y z
N MET A 1 20.77 -3.27 -75.87
CA MET A 1 20.70 -3.33 -74.39
C MET A 1 20.64 -1.90 -73.90
N GLU A 2 19.56 -1.23 -74.28
CA GLU A 2 18.30 -1.06 -73.51
C GLU A 2 18.39 0.16 -72.59
N THR A 3 17.84 1.25 -73.12
CA THR A 3 17.51 2.53 -72.50
C THR A 3 16.23 3.04 -73.16
N GLN A 4 15.54 3.95 -72.46
CA GLN A 4 14.33 4.74 -72.81
C GLN A 4 12.99 4.12 -72.33
N HIS A 5 12.04 4.86 -71.76
CA HIS A 5 11.66 6.25 -72.06
C HIS A 5 10.87 6.93 -70.92
N MET A 6 11.09 8.24 -70.74
CA MET A 6 10.29 9.23 -70.01
C MET A 6 8.99 9.63 -70.74
N PHE A 7 8.00 10.18 -70.02
CA PHE A 7 7.19 11.41 -70.30
C PHE A 7 6.34 11.74 -69.04
N GLU A 8 6.57 12.82 -68.27
CA GLU A 8 6.03 14.21 -68.36
C GLU A 8 4.48 14.29 -68.41
N GLU A 9 3.73 15.22 -67.81
CA GLU A 9 3.91 16.35 -66.88
C GLU A 9 2.49 16.89 -66.54
N MET A 10 2.38 17.87 -65.61
CA MET A 10 1.33 18.92 -65.47
C MET A 10 0.38 18.93 -64.24
N LYS A 11 0.76 19.81 -63.28
CA LYS A 11 0.02 20.99 -62.74
C LYS A 11 -1.32 20.86 -61.98
N LYS A 12 -1.22 21.16 -60.66
CA LYS A 12 -2.05 21.96 -59.70
C LYS A 12 -2.97 23.07 -60.32
N PRO A 13 -3.86 23.81 -59.58
CA PRO A 13 -4.27 23.83 -58.14
C PRO A 13 -5.80 24.11 -57.87
N GLU A 14 -6.16 24.46 -56.60
CA GLU A 14 -7.35 25.25 -56.11
C GLU A 14 -8.69 24.48 -55.93
N SER A 15 -9.57 24.69 -54.94
CA SER A 15 -9.74 25.68 -53.85
C SER A 15 -10.87 25.24 -52.88
N ILE A 16 -10.72 25.51 -51.58
CA ILE A 16 -11.67 26.13 -50.60
C ILE A 16 -13.18 25.77 -50.64
N ILE A 17 -13.76 25.35 -49.49
CA ILE A 17 -14.88 26.01 -48.72
C ILE A 17 -15.53 25.02 -47.71
N GLU A 18 -15.51 25.46 -46.44
CA GLU A 18 -16.49 25.37 -45.32
C GLU A 18 -17.33 24.11 -45.05
N ASP A 19 -17.07 23.54 -43.86
CA ASP A 19 -17.91 23.60 -42.65
C ASP A 19 -19.25 22.82 -42.54
N VAL A 20 -19.45 22.33 -41.31
CA VAL A 20 -20.66 21.81 -40.64
C VAL A 20 -21.19 20.41 -41.03
N GLY A 21 -21.26 19.51 -40.04
CA GLY A 21 -22.18 18.37 -40.09
C GLY A 21 -21.84 17.19 -39.20
N VAL A 22 -22.14 17.33 -37.91
CA VAL A 22 -22.24 16.23 -36.94
C VAL A 22 -23.40 15.32 -37.32
N ASP A 23 -23.18 14.01 -37.46
CA ASP A 23 -24.04 12.95 -36.89
C ASP A 23 -23.45 11.52 -37.12
N PRO A 24 -23.85 10.55 -36.28
CA PRO A 24 -23.11 9.32 -36.03
C PRO A 24 -23.50 8.18 -36.96
N PHE A 25 -22.54 7.33 -37.32
CA PHE A 25 -22.75 6.10 -38.08
C PHE A 25 -21.88 4.96 -37.50
N PRO A 26 -22.24 3.69 -37.74
CA PRO A 26 -22.75 2.84 -36.69
C PRO A 26 -21.84 1.64 -36.40
N VAL A 27 -22.10 1.05 -35.24
CA VAL A 27 -21.62 -0.26 -34.81
C VAL A 27 -21.88 -1.32 -35.88
N ALA A 28 -20.82 -1.99 -36.36
CA ALA A 28 -20.90 -3.32 -36.96
C ALA A 28 -19.54 -4.05 -37.02
N GLN A 29 -19.49 -5.17 -36.29
CA GLN A 29 -18.92 -6.46 -36.70
C GLN A 29 -17.42 -6.74 -36.45
N ILE A 30 -17.22 -7.42 -35.31
CA ILE A 30 -16.17 -8.36 -34.91
C ILE A 30 -15.87 -9.42 -36.00
N PRO A 31 -14.61 -9.90 -36.10
CA PRO A 31 -14.38 -11.32 -36.38
C PRO A 31 -13.82 -12.06 -35.15
N THR A 32 -14.62 -13.01 -34.70
CA THR A 32 -14.36 -14.00 -33.65
C THR A 32 -13.33 -15.00 -34.16
N LEU A 33 -12.20 -15.15 -33.48
CA LEU A 33 -11.19 -16.14 -33.82
C LEU A 33 -10.56 -16.77 -32.58
N TYR A 34 -11.38 -17.32 -31.68
CA TYR A 34 -10.92 -18.27 -30.64
C TYR A 34 -12.04 -19.24 -30.27
N LYS A 35 -12.23 -20.28 -31.09
CA LYS A 35 -12.92 -21.51 -30.68
C LYS A 35 -12.66 -22.64 -31.69
N GLU A 36 -11.55 -23.36 -31.51
CA GLU A 36 -11.40 -24.76 -31.94
C GLU A 36 -10.07 -25.33 -31.45
N LYS A 37 -10.11 -26.11 -30.36
CA LYS A 37 -9.31 -27.33 -30.08
C LYS A 37 -9.32 -27.66 -28.58
N MET A 38 -10.43 -28.20 -28.11
CA MET A 38 -10.41 -29.17 -27.01
C MET A 38 -11.44 -30.26 -27.36
N ASP A 39 -10.97 -31.28 -28.07
CA ASP A 39 -11.59 -32.60 -28.04
C ASP A 39 -10.66 -33.60 -28.73
N PHE A 40 -9.82 -34.28 -27.94
CA PHE A 40 -9.33 -35.64 -28.24
C PHE A 40 -8.70 -36.24 -26.98
N ALA A 41 -9.52 -36.91 -26.17
CA ALA A 41 -9.02 -37.86 -25.18
C ALA A 41 -10.05 -38.96 -24.87
N LYS A 42 -10.05 -40.05 -25.65
CA LYS A 42 -10.57 -41.37 -25.21
C LYS A 42 -9.73 -42.54 -25.76
N LYS A 43 -8.78 -42.99 -24.90
CA LYS A 43 -8.25 -44.37 -24.65
C LYS A 43 -7.48 -45.13 -25.77
N PRO A 44 -6.71 -46.21 -25.45
CA PRO A 44 -6.40 -46.86 -24.16
C PRO A 44 -4.90 -47.15 -23.83
N THR A 45 -4.68 -47.53 -22.57
CA THR A 45 -3.56 -48.23 -21.90
C THR A 45 -2.60 -49.09 -22.74
N ILE A 46 -1.29 -48.96 -22.48
CA ILE A 46 -0.25 -49.97 -22.74
C ILE A 46 0.79 -49.98 -21.58
N ASP A 47 1.18 -51.19 -21.18
CA ASP A 47 1.98 -51.61 -20.02
C ASP A 47 3.43 -51.08 -19.94
N LEU A 48 3.93 -50.95 -18.70
CA LEU A 48 5.34 -50.80 -18.32
C LEU A 48 6.02 -52.16 -18.10
N PRO A 49 7.34 -52.28 -18.34
CA PRO A 49 8.18 -53.22 -17.59
C PRO A 49 9.40 -52.54 -16.91
N PRO A 50 10.05 -53.21 -15.92
CA PRO A 50 10.83 -52.54 -14.88
C PRO A 50 12.37 -52.65 -15.02
N SER A 51 13.04 -51.69 -14.36
CA SER A 51 14.35 -51.75 -13.68
C SER A 51 15.61 -52.23 -14.43
N VAL A 52 16.62 -51.35 -14.51
CA VAL A 52 18.05 -51.73 -14.47
C VAL A 52 18.83 -50.72 -13.62
N THR A 53 19.43 -51.25 -12.55
CA THR A 53 20.46 -50.68 -11.67
C THR A 53 21.81 -50.59 -12.37
N MET A 54 22.61 -49.54 -12.12
CA MET A 54 24.05 -49.57 -12.38
C MET A 54 24.86 -49.59 -11.08
N GLN A 55 25.70 -50.64 -10.99
CA GLN A 55 26.79 -50.83 -10.05
C GLN A 55 28.02 -50.01 -10.47
N ASN A 56 28.64 -49.39 -9.47
CA ASN A 56 30.07 -49.25 -9.17
C ASN A 56 31.11 -49.35 -10.30
N LEU A 57 31.95 -48.30 -10.37
CA LEU A 57 33.41 -48.44 -10.44
C LEU A 57 34.12 -47.24 -9.78
N GLU A 58 34.52 -47.47 -8.53
CA GLU A 58 35.76 -47.08 -7.82
C GLU A 58 36.96 -46.72 -8.74
N PHE A 59 37.96 -45.86 -8.44
CA PHE A 59 38.38 -45.00 -7.32
C PHE A 59 39.70 -44.28 -7.75
N MET A 60 40.13 -43.28 -6.97
CA MET A 60 41.50 -42.66 -6.87
C MET A 60 41.89 -41.66 -7.98
N GLY A 61 42.39 -40.44 -7.72
CA GLY A 61 42.82 -39.75 -6.50
C GLY A 61 43.74 -38.58 -6.90
N GLU A 62 43.73 -37.49 -6.12
CA GLU A 62 44.65 -36.32 -6.14
C GLU A 62 44.56 -35.41 -7.39
N ASP A 63 44.46 -34.07 -7.36
CA ASP A 63 44.73 -33.05 -6.34
C ASP A 63 43.75 -31.86 -6.48
N VAL A 64 43.49 -31.19 -5.37
CA VAL A 64 42.59 -30.04 -5.22
C VAL A 64 43.38 -28.75 -5.31
N GLU A 65 43.06 -27.87 -6.27
CA GLU A 65 43.27 -26.42 -6.12
C GLU A 65 42.31 -25.63 -7.04
N ASN A 66 41.46 -24.81 -6.39
CA ASN A 66 40.72 -23.65 -6.89
C ASN A 66 40.16 -23.66 -8.32
N ASN A 67 38.86 -23.99 -8.43
CA ASN A 67 37.95 -23.29 -9.36
C ASN A 67 36.49 -23.50 -8.94
N SER A 68 35.85 -22.49 -8.36
CA SER A 68 34.40 -22.49 -8.12
C SER A 68 33.70 -21.78 -9.29
N HIS A 69 33.43 -22.53 -10.36
CA HIS A 69 32.39 -22.22 -11.33
C HIS A 69 31.37 -23.36 -11.29
N VAL A 70 30.21 -23.08 -10.71
CA VAL A 70 28.98 -23.86 -10.91
C VAL A 70 27.97 -22.91 -11.55
N PRO A 71 27.40 -23.23 -12.73
CA PRO A 71 26.43 -22.37 -13.38
C PRO A 71 25.09 -22.45 -12.64
N ILE A 72 24.64 -21.32 -12.11
CA ILE A 72 23.25 -21.11 -11.67
C ILE A 72 22.44 -20.77 -12.91
N ALA A 73 21.76 -21.77 -13.48
CA ALA A 73 20.76 -21.61 -14.52
C ALA A 73 19.57 -22.50 -14.21
N LEU A 74 18.74 -22.10 -13.24
CA LEU A 74 17.36 -22.55 -13.09
C LEU A 74 16.59 -21.65 -12.10
N MET A 75 16.27 -20.40 -12.48
CA MET A 75 15.26 -19.57 -11.80
C MET A 75 14.90 -18.36 -12.66
N ALA A 76 14.40 -18.58 -13.87
CA ALA A 76 13.73 -17.56 -14.68
C ALA A 76 12.93 -18.27 -15.77
N ALA A 77 11.78 -18.85 -15.40
CA ALA A 77 10.64 -19.22 -16.26
C ALA A 77 9.75 -20.26 -15.55
N THR A 78 9.09 -19.87 -14.47
CA THR A 78 7.80 -20.44 -14.03
C THR A 78 7.26 -19.62 -12.85
N MET A 79 6.64 -18.47 -13.12
CA MET A 79 5.56 -17.89 -12.30
C MET A 79 4.83 -16.85 -13.15
N TYR A 80 4.17 -17.30 -14.23
CA TYR A 80 3.04 -16.57 -14.78
C TYR A 80 1.93 -17.59 -14.99
N ASP A 81 0.77 -17.23 -14.47
CA ASP A 81 -0.50 -17.95 -14.50
C ASP A 81 -0.75 -19.00 -13.39
N THR A 82 -1.10 -18.49 -12.21
CA THR A 82 -2.21 -19.07 -11.43
C THR A 82 -3.08 -17.95 -10.88
N GLN A 83 -4.29 -17.81 -11.41
CA GLN A 83 -5.41 -17.28 -10.63
C GLN A 83 -5.52 -18.09 -9.33
N MET A 84 -5.18 -17.47 -8.20
CA MET A 84 -5.49 -18.00 -6.87
C MET A 84 -6.60 -17.17 -6.24
N ASP A 85 -7.71 -17.84 -5.94
CA ASP A 85 -8.83 -17.37 -5.14
C ASP A 85 -8.35 -17.19 -3.68
N PHE A 86 -8.21 -15.93 -3.24
CA PHE A 86 -7.67 -15.56 -1.93
C PHE A 86 -8.71 -15.50 -0.80
N SER A 87 -9.71 -16.38 -0.80
CA SER A 87 -10.63 -16.47 0.33
C SER A 87 -10.13 -17.32 1.51
N LYS A 88 -9.04 -18.10 1.37
CA LYS A 88 -8.56 -19.00 2.46
C LYS A 88 -7.07 -19.38 2.40
N ILE A 89 -6.13 -18.51 2.81
CA ILE A 89 -4.83 -18.97 3.33
C ILE A 89 -4.40 -18.10 4.52
N ALA A 90 -4.47 -18.68 5.71
CA ALA A 90 -3.56 -18.33 6.79
C ALA A 90 -2.29 -19.17 6.62
N MET A 91 -1.13 -18.52 6.79
CA MET A 91 0.16 -19.01 7.30
C MET A 91 1.39 -18.79 6.41
N ALA A 92 2.38 -18.18 7.09
CA ALA A 92 3.80 -18.53 7.13
C ALA A 92 4.66 -18.24 5.90
N GLY A 93 5.50 -17.21 6.03
CA GLY A 93 6.74 -17.09 5.26
C GLY A 93 7.03 -15.72 4.67
N ALA A 94 6.80 -14.63 5.39
CA ALA A 94 7.46 -13.36 5.05
C ALA A 94 8.98 -13.50 5.33
N PRO A 95 9.89 -13.09 4.43
CA PRO A 95 11.28 -12.97 4.79
C PRO A 95 11.38 -11.94 5.92
N SER A 96 12.02 -12.33 7.03
CA SER A 96 12.29 -11.44 8.16
C SER A 96 13.13 -10.27 7.67
N ILE A 97 12.49 -9.15 7.37
CA ILE A 97 13.15 -7.85 7.28
C ILE A 97 13.66 -7.55 8.69
N ALA A 98 14.93 -7.20 8.77
CA ALA A 98 15.63 -6.94 10.02
C ALA A 98 14.78 -6.05 10.93
N LYS A 99 14.53 -6.52 12.16
CA LYS A 99 14.00 -5.72 13.26
C LYS A 99 14.67 -4.35 13.24
N LEU A 100 13.93 -3.31 12.87
CA LEU A 100 14.33 -1.93 13.12
C LEU A 100 14.56 -1.82 14.63
N LYS A 101 15.83 -1.75 15.02
CA LYS A 101 16.22 -1.35 16.37
C LYS A 101 15.82 0.12 16.50
N ARG A 102 14.81 0.37 17.35
CA ARG A 102 14.62 1.53 18.22
C ARG A 102 15.55 2.72 17.90
N PRO A 103 15.05 3.86 17.37
CA PRO A 103 15.75 5.13 17.54
C PRO A 103 15.64 5.52 19.01
N GLU A 104 16.76 5.59 19.74
CA GLU A 104 16.80 6.24 21.04
C GLU A 104 16.71 7.76 20.84
N LEU A 105 15.58 8.34 21.23
CA LEU A 105 15.43 9.79 21.39
C LEU A 105 16.30 10.24 22.56
N ILE A 106 17.46 10.83 22.25
CA ILE A 106 18.26 11.58 23.20
C ILE A 106 17.84 13.06 23.09
N ARG A 107 17.16 13.55 24.13
CA ARG A 107 17.24 14.96 24.54
C ARG A 107 18.67 15.24 24.97
N GLU A 108 19.28 16.32 24.51
CA GLU A 108 20.03 17.21 25.40
C GLU A 108 20.40 18.54 24.75
N ASP A 109 20.52 19.52 25.65
CA ASP A 109 20.66 20.95 25.49
C ASP A 109 22.06 21.42 25.02
N GLU A 110 22.19 22.74 25.00
CA GLU A 110 23.25 23.64 24.53
C GLU A 110 24.72 23.38 24.95
N GLU A 111 25.60 24.13 24.27
CA GLU A 111 26.99 24.53 24.60
C GLU A 111 28.20 23.77 23.98
N ASN A 112 28.60 24.26 22.79
CA ASN A 112 29.87 24.96 22.48
C ASN A 112 31.26 24.45 22.97
N ILE A 113 32.24 24.65 22.06
CA ILE A 113 33.72 24.78 22.21
C ILE A 113 34.61 23.57 21.75
N GLY A 114 35.28 23.76 20.60
CA GLY A 114 36.76 23.79 20.53
C GLY A 114 37.58 22.55 20.15
N HIS A 115 37.87 22.40 18.85
CA HIS A 115 39.19 22.20 18.21
C HIS A 115 40.32 21.27 18.78
N VAL A 116 40.65 20.25 17.94
CA VAL A 116 41.96 19.65 17.52
C VAL A 116 42.78 18.71 18.46
N PRO A 117 43.70 17.83 17.94
CA PRO A 117 43.67 16.38 18.15
C PRO A 117 45.02 15.80 18.71
N ILE A 118 45.18 14.46 18.72
CA ILE A 118 46.41 13.66 18.39
C ILE A 118 46.59 12.38 19.25
N ALA A 119 46.91 11.30 18.52
CA ALA A 119 47.74 10.11 18.83
C ALA A 119 47.22 8.89 19.61
N GLN A 120 47.43 7.75 18.91
CA GLN A 120 47.64 6.36 19.32
C GLN A 120 48.35 6.15 20.68
N ILE A 121 48.07 5.03 21.35
CA ILE A 121 49.01 3.90 21.61
C ILE A 121 48.35 2.82 22.50
N ALA A 122 48.53 1.57 22.04
CA ALA A 122 48.69 0.26 22.71
C ALA A 122 47.59 -0.40 23.58
N GLU A 123 47.46 -1.68 23.26
CA GLU A 123 46.77 -2.81 23.87
C GLU A 123 47.35 -3.20 25.24
N GLU A 124 46.50 -3.63 26.19
CA GLU A 124 46.50 -4.96 26.84
C GLU A 124 45.39 -5.06 27.94
N PRO A 125 44.99 -6.27 28.38
CA PRO A 125 43.57 -6.64 28.45
C PRO A 125 42.94 -6.62 29.86
N LEU A 126 41.63 -6.40 29.89
CA LEU A 126 40.77 -6.62 31.06
C LEU A 126 40.10 -8.00 30.99
N GLY A 127 40.31 -8.79 32.05
CA GLY A 127 39.69 -10.09 32.24
C GLY A 127 38.18 -9.98 32.49
N PHE A 128 37.42 -10.75 31.72
CA PHE A 128 36.01 -11.04 32.01
C PHE A 128 35.88 -12.38 32.71
N SER A 129 35.18 -12.39 33.84
CA SER A 129 34.73 -13.60 34.53
C SER A 129 33.33 -13.96 34.06
N GLU A 130 33.20 -15.13 33.43
CA GLU A 130 31.91 -15.71 33.04
C GLU A 130 31.19 -16.30 34.25
N LYS A 131 29.98 -15.80 34.53
CA LYS A 131 29.00 -16.50 35.37
C LYS A 131 28.23 -17.51 34.51
N LYS A 132 28.49 -18.79 34.73
CA LYS A 132 27.68 -19.91 34.24
C LYS A 132 26.30 -19.90 34.93
N TYR A 133 25.22 -19.85 34.15
CA TYR A 133 23.90 -20.30 34.58
C TYR A 133 23.65 -21.72 34.06
N SER A 134 23.31 -22.59 35.00
CA SER A 134 23.03 -24.02 34.82
C SER A 134 21.52 -24.24 34.75
N THR A 135 21.05 -24.91 33.70
CA THR A 135 19.67 -25.40 33.56
C THR A 135 19.56 -26.88 33.91
N THR A 136 18.71 -27.20 34.89
CA THR A 136 18.03 -28.50 35.14
C THR A 136 17.06 -28.24 36.31
N THR A 137 15.83 -28.74 36.45
CA THR A 137 15.10 -29.94 36.00
C THR A 137 13.59 -29.69 36.19
N ALA A 138 12.77 -30.44 35.45
CA ALA A 138 11.32 -30.57 35.58
C ALA A 138 10.84 -31.17 36.92
N SER A 139 9.59 -30.89 37.31
CA SER A 139 8.65 -31.90 37.85
C SER A 139 7.18 -31.40 37.91
N THR A 140 6.29 -32.38 37.92
CA THR A 140 4.85 -32.44 37.66
C THR A 140 3.93 -32.33 38.90
N SER A 141 2.68 -31.87 38.71
CA SER A 141 1.39 -32.40 39.29
C SER A 141 0.25 -31.44 38.86
N ALA A 142 -0.90 -31.81 38.26
CA ALA A 142 -1.92 -32.85 38.39
C ALA A 142 -3.12 -32.49 39.31
N ALA A 143 -4.33 -32.48 38.71
CA ALA A 143 -5.71 -32.71 39.23
C ALA A 143 -6.70 -31.55 38.96
N ALA A 144 -7.63 -31.67 37.99
CA ALA A 144 -9.03 -32.17 38.10
C ALA A 144 -10.04 -31.00 38.30
N ASN A 145 -11.26 -30.88 37.75
CA ASN A 145 -12.22 -31.72 37.00
C ASN A 145 -13.34 -30.75 36.48
N VAL A 146 -13.81 -30.82 35.21
CA VAL A 146 -15.11 -31.42 34.73
C VAL A 146 -16.28 -30.46 34.43
N HIS A 147 -16.61 -30.28 33.13
CA HIS A 147 -17.90 -30.52 32.43
C HIS A 147 -17.78 -29.99 30.98
N SER A 148 -17.54 -30.80 29.94
CA SER A 148 -18.45 -31.65 29.15
C SER A 148 -19.67 -30.96 28.54
N ARG A 149 -19.65 -30.80 27.20
CA ARG A 149 -20.68 -31.35 26.29
C ARG A 149 -20.26 -31.27 24.81
N VAL A 150 -20.06 -32.45 24.24
CA VAL A 150 -20.06 -32.75 22.80
C VAL A 150 -21.48 -33.15 22.43
N THR A 151 -21.99 -32.64 21.30
CA THR A 151 -22.95 -33.37 20.46
C THR A 151 -22.65 -33.10 18.99
N SER A 152 -22.19 -34.15 18.31
CA SER A 152 -22.13 -34.34 16.86
C SER A 152 -23.49 -34.76 16.29
N PHE A 153 -23.87 -34.33 15.08
CA PHE A 153 -24.74 -35.00 14.08
C PHE A 153 -24.67 -34.10 12.82
N SER A 154 -24.05 -34.49 11.70
CA SER A 154 -24.41 -35.45 10.64
C SER A 154 -24.81 -34.72 9.34
N ASP A 155 -24.15 -35.09 8.25
CA ASP A 155 -24.43 -34.73 6.86
C ASP A 155 -25.92 -34.80 6.48
N GLN A 156 -26.40 -33.78 5.75
CA GLN A 156 -27.26 -33.98 4.59
C GLN A 156 -27.00 -32.90 3.53
N SER A 157 -26.74 -33.39 2.32
CA SER A 157 -26.70 -32.67 1.06
C SER A 157 -28.09 -32.15 0.67
N LEU A 158 -28.14 -30.94 0.08
CA LEU A 158 -29.22 -30.55 -0.81
C LEU A 158 -28.74 -29.45 -1.77
N THR A 159 -28.68 -29.85 -3.04
CA THR A 159 -28.57 -29.04 -4.25
C THR A 159 -29.76 -28.08 -4.38
N VAL A 160 -29.49 -26.81 -4.69
CA VAL A 160 -30.47 -25.91 -5.31
C VAL A 160 -29.78 -25.18 -6.46
N GLY A 161 -30.33 -25.39 -7.66
CA GLY A 161 -29.89 -24.77 -8.90
C GLY A 161 -30.25 -23.30 -8.95
N VAL A 162 -29.35 -22.52 -9.54
CA VAL A 162 -29.55 -21.12 -9.92
C VAL A 162 -30.11 -21.11 -11.34
N THR A 163 -31.29 -20.52 -11.51
CA THR A 163 -31.73 -20.00 -12.80
C THR A 163 -32.06 -18.51 -12.63
N ALA A 164 -31.37 -17.69 -13.41
CA ALA A 164 -31.67 -16.28 -13.63
C ALA A 164 -33.04 -16.12 -14.31
N ASP A 165 -33.79 -15.06 -13.96
CA ASP A 165 -33.99 -13.93 -14.88
C ASP A 165 -34.86 -12.81 -14.29
N GLN A 166 -34.38 -11.59 -14.51
CA GLN A 166 -35.07 -10.33 -14.88
C GLN A 166 -36.12 -9.67 -13.97
N ASN A 167 -35.72 -8.48 -13.47
CA ASN A 167 -36.35 -7.15 -13.59
C ASN A 167 -37.89 -7.03 -13.66
N VAL A 168 -38.44 -6.16 -12.80
CA VAL A 168 -39.15 -4.90 -13.17
C VAL A 168 -39.85 -4.37 -11.91
N GLU A 169 -39.41 -3.21 -11.42
CA GLU A 169 -40.20 -2.35 -10.54
C GLU A 169 -41.38 -1.74 -11.31
N ILE A 170 -42.48 -1.42 -10.60
CA ILE A 170 -43.18 -0.13 -10.61
C ILE A 170 -44.71 -0.26 -10.39
N HIS A 171 -45.18 0.49 -9.38
CA HIS A 171 -46.50 1.10 -9.15
C HIS A 171 -47.77 0.28 -8.78
N THR A 172 -48.16 0.47 -7.51
CA THR A 172 -49.42 1.02 -6.97
C THR A 172 -50.79 0.46 -7.34
N GLU A 173 -51.62 0.38 -6.29
CA GLU A 173 -53.10 0.45 -6.28
C GLU A 173 -53.82 -0.71 -7.00
N THR A 174 -54.79 -1.43 -6.44
CA THR A 174 -55.96 -0.95 -5.71
C THR A 174 -56.67 -2.17 -5.09
N SER A 175 -57.28 -1.93 -3.94
CA SER A 175 -58.25 -2.81 -3.29
C SER A 175 -59.52 -2.97 -4.14
N ARG A 176 -60.09 -4.19 -4.22
CA ARG A 176 -61.44 -4.52 -3.68
C ARG A 176 -62.00 -5.89 -4.13
N THR A 177 -62.44 -6.65 -3.10
CA THR A 177 -63.70 -7.45 -2.98
C THR A 177 -63.91 -8.67 -3.90
N LEU A 178 -64.54 -9.79 -3.51
CA LEU A 178 -65.21 -10.33 -2.31
C LEU A 178 -65.60 -11.79 -2.68
N THR A 179 -65.53 -12.76 -1.76
CA THR A 179 -66.68 -13.64 -1.38
C THR A 179 -66.28 -14.71 -0.34
N THR A 180 -66.63 -14.41 0.92
CA THR A 180 -67.35 -15.24 1.91
C THR A 180 -67.31 -16.78 1.88
N SER A 181 -66.89 -17.36 3.02
CA SER A 181 -67.74 -18.08 4.01
C SER A 181 -66.87 -18.48 5.23
N LEU A 182 -67.26 -18.62 6.50
CA LEU A 182 -68.32 -18.19 7.41
C LEU A 182 -68.10 -19.03 8.70
N MET A 183 -67.86 -18.40 9.86
CA MET A 183 -68.15 -18.83 11.26
C MET A 183 -67.48 -17.81 12.19
N VAL A 184 -68.11 -16.71 12.65
CA VAL A 184 -69.16 -16.55 13.70
C VAL A 184 -68.71 -17.12 15.05
N ILE A 185 -68.72 -16.46 16.22
CA ILE A 185 -69.05 -15.13 16.81
C ILE A 185 -68.47 -15.23 18.26
N GLN A 186 -67.86 -14.24 18.94
CA GLN A 186 -68.43 -13.11 19.71
C GLN A 186 -67.22 -12.45 20.44
N GLN A 187 -66.74 -11.22 20.22
CA GLN A 187 -67.27 -9.84 20.37
C GLN A 187 -67.66 -9.39 21.79
N ASN A 188 -66.94 -8.38 22.30
CA ASN A 188 -67.42 -7.04 22.71
C ASN A 188 -66.23 -6.28 23.36
N GLU A 189 -65.59 -5.27 22.74
CA GLU A 189 -66.01 -3.86 22.52
C GLU A 189 -66.40 -3.14 23.84
N MET A 190 -65.89 -1.95 24.19
CA MET A 190 -65.93 -0.71 23.42
C MET A 190 -65.06 0.41 24.07
N SER A 191 -64.46 1.25 23.23
CA SER A 191 -63.88 2.58 23.48
C SER A 191 -64.99 3.66 23.68
N PRO A 192 -64.80 5.01 23.58
CA PRO A 192 -63.59 5.86 23.54
C PRO A 192 -63.66 7.17 24.40
N LEU A 193 -62.56 7.92 24.40
CA LEU A 193 -62.38 9.32 24.82
C LEU A 193 -63.25 10.34 24.06
N PRO A 194 -63.33 11.59 24.57
CA PRO A 194 -63.16 12.75 23.70
C PRO A 194 -62.17 13.82 24.23
N LEU A 195 -61.65 14.59 23.26
CA LEU A 195 -60.78 15.76 23.37
C LEU A 195 -61.47 16.97 24.05
N LEU A 196 -60.73 17.88 24.70
CA LEU A 196 -60.24 19.17 24.15
C LEU A 196 -59.63 20.06 25.27
N GLN A 197 -58.98 21.13 24.82
CA GLN A 197 -57.97 22.00 25.45
C GLN A 197 -58.43 22.97 26.55
N ALA A 198 -57.39 23.44 27.27
CA ALA A 198 -57.11 24.82 27.71
C ALA A 198 -57.71 25.39 29.01
N THR A 199 -56.74 25.80 29.85
CA THR A 199 -56.63 27.04 30.65
C THR A 199 -57.31 27.20 32.02
N THR A 200 -56.40 27.48 32.98
CA THR A 200 -56.46 28.40 34.14
C THR A 200 -57.20 28.03 35.43
N VAL A 201 -56.39 27.73 36.46
CA VAL A 201 -56.19 28.45 37.75
C VAL A 201 -57.37 28.59 38.73
N ASP A 202 -57.06 28.15 39.96
CA ASP A 202 -57.66 28.48 41.28
C ASP A 202 -59.09 28.01 41.55
N GLU A 203 -59.53 27.59 42.74
CA GLU A 203 -58.96 27.38 44.08
C GLU A 203 -60.14 26.73 44.88
N PHE A 204 -59.86 25.92 45.91
CA PHE A 204 -60.55 25.86 47.22
C PHE A 204 -62.11 25.64 47.28
N VAL A 205 -62.76 24.82 48.13
CA VAL A 205 -62.55 23.79 49.17
C VAL A 205 -63.97 23.24 49.47
N TYR A 206 -64.01 22.24 50.36
CA TYR A 206 -65.08 21.92 51.34
C TYR A 206 -66.11 20.94 50.79
N ASP A 207 -65.94 19.65 51.10
CA ASP A 207 -66.52 18.98 52.29
C ASP A 207 -67.97 18.55 51.99
N ALA A 208 -68.50 17.40 52.41
CA ALA A 208 -68.12 16.50 53.47
C ALA A 208 -68.80 15.14 53.20
N PHE A 209 -68.26 14.08 53.82
CA PHE A 209 -68.97 13.10 54.65
C PHE A 209 -70.39 12.68 54.21
N THR A 210 -70.73 11.40 54.02
CA THR A 210 -70.82 10.43 55.13
C THR A 210 -71.19 9.01 54.63
N ILE A 211 -70.44 8.00 55.09
CA ILE A 211 -70.91 6.77 55.80
C ILE A 211 -71.88 5.84 55.01
N ARG A 212 -71.43 4.71 54.42
CA ARG A 212 -71.25 3.34 55.00
C ARG A 212 -72.57 2.61 55.37
N PRO A 213 -72.59 1.26 55.60
CA PRO A 213 -71.85 0.13 55.01
C PRO A 213 -72.71 -1.17 54.85
N PHE A 214 -72.24 -2.24 54.17
CA PHE A 214 -72.27 -3.64 54.69
C PHE A 214 -71.64 -4.69 53.73
N TRP A 215 -70.62 -5.41 54.22
CA TRP A 215 -70.02 -6.74 53.86
C TRP A 215 -69.44 -6.94 52.45
N PHE A 216 -68.18 -7.36 52.27
CA PHE A 216 -67.54 -8.57 52.82
C PHE A 216 -66.01 -8.40 52.99
N ARG A 217 -65.44 -8.93 54.08
CA ARG A 217 -63.99 -9.08 54.33
C ARG A 217 -63.51 -10.42 53.76
N SER A 218 -62.34 -10.47 53.12
CA SER A 218 -61.12 -11.11 53.67
C SER A 218 -60.06 -11.26 52.57
N HIS A 219 -58.79 -11.00 52.93
CA HIS A 219 -57.55 -11.14 52.13
C HIS A 219 -57.10 -9.96 51.24
N LEU A 220 -56.78 -8.83 51.86
CA LEU A 220 -55.74 -7.92 51.35
C LEU A 220 -55.13 -7.10 52.50
N LYS A 221 -54.20 -7.68 53.28
CA LYS A 221 -53.51 -6.94 54.36
C LYS A 221 -51.98 -7.09 54.39
N TYR A 222 -51.36 -7.69 53.37
CA TYR A 222 -49.90 -7.83 53.33
C TYR A 222 -49.22 -7.37 52.02
N ALA A 223 -49.92 -6.64 51.14
CA ALA A 223 -49.33 -6.22 49.85
C ALA A 223 -49.08 -4.71 49.70
N LEU A 224 -49.60 -3.84 50.57
CA LEU A 224 -49.50 -2.37 50.38
C LEU A 224 -48.53 -1.65 51.33
N GLY A 225 -48.05 -2.31 52.39
CA GLY A 225 -47.11 -1.71 53.35
C GLY A 225 -45.63 -1.78 52.95
N GLY A 226 -45.25 -2.77 52.11
CA GLY A 226 -43.86 -2.98 51.70
C GLY A 226 -43.40 -2.09 50.54
N LEU A 227 -44.32 -1.72 49.64
CA LEU A 227 -43.96 -1.00 48.41
C LEU A 227 -43.62 0.48 48.68
N ILE A 228 -44.30 1.12 49.64
CA ILE A 228 -44.10 2.53 49.98
C ILE A 228 -42.82 2.74 50.80
N ALA A 229 -42.44 1.76 51.65
CA ALA A 229 -41.20 1.81 52.40
C ALA A 229 -39.96 1.64 51.49
N LEU A 230 -40.04 0.80 50.45
CA LEU A 230 -38.97 0.61 49.46
C LEU A 230 -38.76 1.85 48.57
N ILE A 231 -39.83 2.55 48.19
CA ILE A 231 -39.74 3.76 47.36
C ILE A 231 -39.20 4.96 48.17
N ILE A 232 -39.54 5.06 49.45
CA ILE A 232 -39.03 6.13 50.34
C ILE A 232 -37.57 5.88 50.75
N ILE A 233 -37.16 4.62 50.93
CA ILE A 233 -35.75 4.28 51.16
C ILE A 233 -34.92 4.49 49.89
N ALA A 234 -35.45 4.19 48.70
CA ALA A 234 -34.79 4.52 47.44
C ALA A 234 -34.65 6.05 47.25
N ALA A 235 -35.70 6.84 47.49
CA ALA A 235 -35.66 8.29 47.28
C ALA A 235 -34.81 9.08 48.30
N LEU A 236 -34.59 8.55 49.51
CA LEU A 236 -33.78 9.22 50.56
C LEU A 236 -32.32 8.72 50.65
N VAL A 237 -31.98 7.61 49.99
CA VAL A 237 -30.62 7.04 49.98
C VAL A 237 -29.90 7.29 48.63
N ILE A 238 -30.62 7.59 47.55
CA ILE A 238 -30.02 7.82 46.22
C ILE A 238 -29.30 9.18 46.05
N PRO A 239 -29.57 10.27 46.79
CA PRO A 239 -28.74 11.48 46.68
C PRO A 239 -27.43 11.42 47.50
N SER A 240 -27.26 10.40 48.36
CA SER A 240 -26.17 10.36 49.35
C SER A 240 -25.15 9.24 49.13
N ILE A 241 -25.37 8.35 48.14
CA ILE A 241 -24.42 7.28 47.76
C ILE A 241 -23.68 7.61 46.44
N SER A 242 -24.10 8.62 45.69
CA SER A 242 -23.43 9.03 44.44
C SER A 242 -22.17 9.90 44.64
N PHE A 243 -21.80 10.26 45.87
CA PHE A 243 -20.68 11.18 46.13
C PHE A 243 -19.45 10.56 46.82
N SER A 244 -19.44 9.26 47.13
CA SER A 244 -18.35 8.63 47.90
C SER A 244 -17.48 7.61 47.12
N LEU A 245 -17.66 7.49 45.80
CA LEU A 245 -16.97 6.47 44.98
C LEU A 245 -16.27 7.02 43.73
N ARG A 246 -16.06 8.34 43.61
CA ARG A 246 -15.10 8.86 42.61
C ARG A 246 -13.70 8.79 43.23
N GLY A 247 -12.86 7.91 42.70
CA GLY A 247 -11.44 7.92 43.00
C GLY A 247 -10.80 9.26 42.64
N LYS A 248 -9.57 9.48 43.12
CA LYS A 248 -8.86 10.76 42.91
C LYS A 248 -8.77 11.07 41.40
N CYS A 249 -9.00 12.32 41.00
CA CYS A 249 -8.77 12.75 39.62
C CYS A 249 -7.28 12.93 39.32
N PHE A 250 -6.90 12.65 38.08
CA PHE A 250 -5.58 12.94 37.55
C PHE A 250 -5.52 14.39 37.05
N PHE A 251 -4.45 15.10 37.41
CA PHE A 251 -4.20 16.48 36.96
C PHE A 251 -2.92 16.61 36.15
N ASP A 252 -2.10 15.56 36.12
CA ASP A 252 -0.85 15.51 35.38
C ASP A 252 -0.68 14.15 34.68
N ARG A 253 -0.09 14.19 33.48
CA ARG A 253 0.16 12.99 32.67
C ARG A 253 1.09 12.00 33.36
N SER A 254 2.07 12.47 34.15
CA SER A 254 3.04 11.61 34.82
C SER A 254 2.38 10.73 35.89
N GLU A 255 1.43 11.27 36.65
CA GLU A 255 0.63 10.54 37.63
C GLU A 255 -0.24 9.49 36.93
N LEU A 256 -0.84 9.83 35.78
CA LEU A 256 -1.63 8.88 34.99
C LEU A 256 -0.77 7.74 34.44
N VAL A 257 0.36 8.05 33.80
CA VAL A 257 1.31 7.03 33.30
C VAL A 257 1.76 6.10 34.42
N SER A 258 2.16 6.66 35.57
CA SER A 258 2.59 5.88 36.73
C SER A 258 1.48 4.97 37.27
N ALA A 259 0.23 5.45 37.27
CA ALA A 259 -0.92 4.67 37.69
C ALA A 259 -1.22 3.53 36.72
N ILE A 260 -1.11 3.75 35.40
CA ILE A 260 -1.29 2.71 34.38
C ILE A 260 -0.20 1.65 34.52
N ASP A 261 1.07 2.04 34.67
CA ASP A 261 2.17 1.10 34.89
C ASP A 261 1.94 0.25 36.13
N GLN A 262 1.47 0.87 37.22
CA GLN A 262 1.12 0.14 38.43
C GLN A 262 -0.08 -0.80 38.22
N TYR A 263 -1.11 -0.36 37.49
CA TYR A 263 -2.29 -1.17 37.17
C TYR A 263 -1.93 -2.43 36.40
N VAL A 264 -1.04 -2.31 35.41
CA VAL A 264 -0.54 -3.44 34.61
C VAL A 264 0.35 -4.35 35.46
N ASN A 265 1.29 -3.79 36.22
CA ASN A 265 2.24 -4.57 37.02
C ASN A 265 1.56 -5.32 38.18
N GLU A 266 0.50 -4.77 38.76
CA GLU A 266 -0.27 -5.40 39.84
C GLU A 266 -1.39 -6.33 39.33
N THR A 267 -1.57 -6.49 38.01
CA THR A 267 -2.69 -7.27 37.41
C THR A 267 -4.05 -6.84 37.98
N CYS A 268 -4.25 -5.52 38.07
CA CYS A 268 -5.43 -4.91 38.66
C CYS A 268 -6.71 -5.09 37.85
N ASP A 269 -6.62 -5.61 36.62
CA ASP A 269 -7.76 -5.96 35.78
C ASP A 269 -8.66 -7.02 36.43
N MET A 270 -8.09 -7.88 37.28
CA MET A 270 -8.81 -8.93 37.99
C MET A 270 -8.97 -8.67 39.50
N ASP A 271 -8.44 -7.56 40.01
CA ASP A 271 -8.42 -7.26 41.45
C ASP A 271 -8.84 -5.82 41.76
N SER A 272 -10.09 -5.65 42.22
CA SER A 272 -10.62 -4.37 42.67
C SER A 272 -9.94 -3.83 43.94
N GLU A 273 -9.22 -4.67 44.67
CA GLU A 273 -8.56 -4.33 45.92
C GLU A 273 -7.08 -3.92 45.74
N CYS A 274 -6.59 -3.90 44.49
CA CYS A 274 -5.23 -3.47 44.20
C CYS A 274 -5.01 -1.99 44.57
N SER A 275 -3.75 -1.60 44.74
CA SER A 275 -3.42 -0.33 45.38
C SER A 275 -3.85 0.89 44.54
N VAL A 276 -3.69 0.81 43.22
CA VAL A 276 -4.13 1.84 42.27
C VAL A 276 -5.66 1.87 42.13
N GLY A 277 -6.32 0.71 42.15
CA GLY A 277 -7.79 0.59 42.11
C GLY A 277 -8.45 1.27 43.31
N LYS A 278 -7.90 1.09 44.51
CA LYS A 278 -8.32 1.79 45.73
C LYS A 278 -8.14 3.31 45.67
N LYS A 279 -7.11 3.78 44.97
CA LYS A 279 -6.73 5.19 44.93
C LYS A 279 -7.51 5.98 43.88
N TYR A 280 -7.64 5.43 42.68
CA TYR A 280 -8.20 6.13 41.50
C TYR A 280 -9.54 5.56 41.02
N GLY A 281 -9.96 4.41 41.56
CA GLY A 281 -11.19 3.71 41.20
C GLY A 281 -10.92 2.40 40.46
N TRP A 282 -11.91 1.51 40.48
CA TRP A 282 -11.90 0.24 39.75
C TRP A 282 -13.28 -0.01 39.12
N PRO A 283 -13.37 -0.45 37.85
CA PRO A 283 -12.26 -0.73 36.91
C PRO A 283 -11.54 0.54 36.44
N MET A 284 -10.48 0.40 35.62
CA MET A 284 -9.76 1.55 35.04
C MET A 284 -10.67 2.50 34.25
N ASN A 285 -11.77 2.01 33.65
CA ASN A 285 -12.78 2.84 33.00
C ASN A 285 -13.46 3.85 33.95
N SER A 286 -13.34 3.69 35.28
CA SER A 286 -13.93 4.62 36.26
C SER A 286 -13.00 5.79 36.63
N TRP A 287 -11.80 5.84 36.05
CA TRP A 287 -10.79 6.85 36.39
C TRP A 287 -11.20 8.24 35.89
N CYS A 288 -10.97 9.24 36.74
CA CYS A 288 -11.25 10.63 36.42
C CYS A 288 -10.05 11.28 35.71
N VAL A 289 -10.11 11.36 34.37
CA VAL A 289 -9.05 11.90 33.50
C VAL A 289 -9.39 13.24 32.85
N SER A 290 -10.53 13.85 33.20
CA SER A 290 -11.07 15.04 32.52
C SER A 290 -10.22 16.32 32.55
N SER A 291 -9.15 16.35 33.35
CA SER A 291 -8.20 17.48 33.40
C SER A 291 -6.92 17.23 32.58
N ILE A 292 -6.76 16.04 32.01
CA ILE A 292 -5.59 15.67 31.22
C ILE A 292 -5.72 16.29 29.82
N ARG A 293 -4.63 16.93 29.38
CA ARG A 293 -4.52 17.54 28.05
C ARG A 293 -3.65 16.76 27.08
N ASP A 294 -2.74 15.96 27.62
CA ASP A 294 -1.74 15.20 26.88
C ASP A 294 -1.89 13.73 27.26
N MET A 295 -2.31 12.92 26.30
CA MET A 295 -2.40 11.45 26.38
C MET A 295 -1.41 10.78 25.42
N SER A 296 -0.40 11.52 24.95
CA SER A 296 0.61 10.99 24.04
C SER A 296 1.26 9.74 24.60
N GLY A 297 1.38 8.69 23.79
CA GLY A 297 2.09 7.45 24.11
C GLY A 297 1.58 6.69 25.34
N LEU A 298 0.36 6.96 25.82
CA LEU A 298 -0.10 6.48 27.13
C LEU A 298 -0.09 4.94 27.26
N PHE A 299 -0.45 4.25 26.19
CA PHE A 299 -0.49 2.79 26.11
C PHE A 299 0.58 2.21 25.16
N SER A 300 1.46 3.05 24.60
CA SER A 300 2.42 2.64 23.58
C SER A 300 3.26 1.42 24.00
N GLY A 301 3.39 0.45 23.10
CA GLY A 301 4.18 -0.77 23.30
C GLY A 301 3.54 -1.85 24.18
N ARG A 302 2.34 -1.61 24.73
CA ARG A 302 1.65 -2.59 25.58
C ARG A 302 0.94 -3.65 24.74
N LYS A 303 1.70 -4.67 24.31
CA LYS A 303 1.19 -5.83 23.56
C LYS A 303 0.19 -6.66 24.37
N GLY A 304 -0.87 -7.15 23.72
CA GLY A 304 -1.91 -7.93 24.38
C GLY A 304 -2.79 -7.13 25.36
N PHE A 305 -2.54 -5.84 25.53
CA PHE A 305 -3.26 -4.98 26.48
C PHE A 305 -4.43 -4.29 25.79
N SER A 306 -5.66 -4.64 26.18
CA SER A 306 -6.89 -4.05 25.65
C SER A 306 -7.84 -3.65 26.77
N PRO A 307 -7.57 -2.54 27.48
CA PRO A 307 -8.40 -2.12 28.60
C PRO A 307 -9.74 -1.56 28.13
N ASP A 308 -10.76 -1.66 28.99
CA ASP A 308 -11.95 -0.81 28.85
C ASP A 308 -11.65 0.60 29.38
N ILE A 309 -11.79 1.58 28.50
CA ILE A 309 -11.61 3.03 28.73
C ILE A 309 -12.76 3.84 28.11
N SER A 310 -13.87 3.18 27.79
CA SER A 310 -15.02 3.77 27.10
C SER A 310 -15.66 4.95 27.86
N ASN A 311 -15.56 4.97 29.18
CA ASN A 311 -16.13 6.00 30.06
C ASN A 311 -15.18 7.17 30.39
N TRP A 312 -13.98 7.20 29.80
CA TRP A 312 -13.05 8.30 30.02
C TRP A 312 -13.55 9.59 29.36
N ASP A 313 -13.55 10.68 30.14
CA ASP A 313 -13.84 12.02 29.66
C ASP A 313 -12.56 12.64 29.07
N VAL A 314 -12.45 12.58 27.73
CA VAL A 314 -11.26 13.04 26.97
C VAL A 314 -11.45 14.41 26.32
N GLY A 315 -12.55 15.13 26.59
CA GLY A 315 -12.90 16.38 25.88
C GLY A 315 -11.91 17.54 26.07
N SER A 316 -10.99 17.45 27.05
CA SER A 316 -9.92 18.43 27.28
C SER A 316 -8.58 18.03 26.66
N VAL A 317 -8.49 16.85 26.04
CA VAL A 317 -7.25 16.33 25.44
C VAL A 317 -6.97 17.07 24.14
N THR A 318 -5.73 17.53 23.99
CA THR A 318 -5.23 18.22 22.78
C THR A 318 -4.21 17.37 22.02
N ASP A 319 -3.59 16.39 22.69
CA ASP A 319 -2.56 15.53 22.11
C ASP A 319 -2.85 14.05 22.43
N MET A 320 -3.09 13.25 21.39
CA MET A 320 -3.29 11.80 21.44
C MET A 320 -2.23 11.03 20.65
N SER A 321 -1.10 11.68 20.32
CA SER A 321 -0.05 11.10 19.49
C SER A 321 0.47 9.78 20.06
N SER A 322 0.65 8.78 19.21
CA SER A 322 1.14 7.44 19.57
C SER A 322 0.39 6.74 20.73
N MET A 323 -0.83 7.16 21.10
CA MET A 323 -1.50 6.73 22.34
C MET A 323 -1.65 5.21 22.42
N PHE A 324 -1.97 4.55 21.30
CA PHE A 324 -2.11 3.08 21.16
C PHE A 324 -1.06 2.48 20.22
N ALA A 325 0.05 3.18 19.97
CA ALA A 325 1.10 2.66 19.10
C ALA A 325 1.64 1.31 19.60
N PHE A 326 1.76 0.32 18.72
CA PHE A 326 2.16 -1.06 18.97
C PHE A 326 1.24 -1.84 19.93
N CYS A 327 0.01 -1.37 20.18
CA CYS A 327 -1.02 -2.14 20.91
C CYS A 327 -1.73 -3.14 19.99
N ASP A 328 -1.02 -4.20 19.62
CA ASP A 328 -1.46 -5.23 18.66
C ASP A 328 -2.77 -5.98 18.98
N ALA A 329 -3.28 -5.86 20.21
CA ALA A 329 -4.54 -6.49 20.63
C ALA A 329 -5.66 -5.48 20.96
N PHE A 330 -5.39 -4.18 20.87
CA PHE A 330 -6.35 -3.15 21.27
C PHE A 330 -7.47 -2.99 20.23
N ASN A 331 -8.71 -3.18 20.66
CA ASN A 331 -9.91 -2.91 19.86
C ASN A 331 -11.07 -2.44 20.75
N GLY A 332 -10.77 -1.55 21.71
CA GLY A 332 -11.75 -1.03 22.67
C GLY A 332 -12.79 -0.11 22.02
N ASP A 333 -13.95 0.03 22.66
CA ASP A 333 -14.98 0.98 22.22
C ASP A 333 -14.57 2.42 22.57
N LEU A 334 -14.38 3.23 21.53
CA LEU A 334 -14.03 4.65 21.61
C LEU A 334 -15.13 5.57 21.04
N SER A 335 -16.32 5.02 20.75
CA SER A 335 -17.35 5.72 19.98
C SER A 335 -18.00 6.91 20.70
N HIS A 336 -17.83 7.00 22.03
CA HIS A 336 -18.35 8.07 22.88
C HIS A 336 -17.33 9.17 23.21
N TRP A 337 -16.09 9.04 22.74
CA TRP A 337 -15.05 10.02 23.02
C TRP A 337 -15.31 11.33 22.27
N ASP A 338 -15.23 12.44 23.01
CA ASP A 338 -15.20 13.79 22.44
C ASP A 338 -13.74 14.18 22.14
N VAL A 339 -13.36 14.09 20.86
CA VAL A 339 -12.01 14.41 20.38
C VAL A 339 -11.92 15.80 19.73
N SER A 340 -12.96 16.64 19.86
CA SER A 340 -13.05 17.95 19.17
C SER A 340 -11.94 18.95 19.54
N SER A 341 -11.28 18.74 20.69
CA SER A 341 -10.15 19.55 21.16
C SER A 341 -8.78 19.04 20.70
N VAL A 342 -8.71 17.84 20.09
CA VAL A 342 -7.44 17.20 19.73
C VAL A 342 -6.86 17.89 18.49
N SER A 343 -5.59 18.27 18.57
CA SER A 343 -4.82 18.85 17.47
C SER A 343 -3.81 17.87 16.86
N ASP A 344 -3.40 16.84 17.60
CA ASP A 344 -2.40 15.87 17.19
C ASP A 344 -2.90 14.43 17.42
N MET A 345 -3.03 13.67 16.34
CA MET A 345 -3.37 12.23 16.32
C MET A 345 -2.30 11.40 15.62
N SER A 346 -1.10 11.96 15.43
CA SER A 346 0.00 11.27 14.76
C SER A 346 0.28 9.91 15.43
N GLU A 347 0.50 8.87 14.65
CA GLU A 347 0.80 7.51 15.13
C GLU A 347 -0.22 6.88 16.11
N MET A 348 -1.42 7.45 16.28
CA MET A 348 -2.34 7.05 17.37
C MET A 348 -2.62 5.54 17.42
N PHE A 349 -2.77 4.89 16.25
CA PHE A 349 -2.97 3.45 16.08
C PHE A 349 -1.85 2.78 15.25
N PHE A 350 -0.64 3.34 15.29
CA PHE A 350 0.56 2.80 14.63
C PHE A 350 0.82 1.34 15.04
N PHE A 351 0.86 0.38 14.11
CA PHE A 351 0.97 -1.06 14.39
C PHE A 351 -0.11 -1.61 15.35
N ALA A 352 -1.34 -1.09 15.30
CA ALA A 352 -2.48 -1.64 16.02
C ALA A 352 -3.21 -2.69 15.15
N ASP A 353 -2.57 -3.84 14.93
CA ASP A 353 -2.95 -4.87 13.94
C ASP A 353 -4.45 -5.22 13.89
N VAL A 354 -5.12 -5.31 15.05
CA VAL A 354 -6.52 -5.76 15.16
C VAL A 354 -7.53 -4.63 15.33
N PHE A 355 -7.08 -3.37 15.35
CA PHE A 355 -7.96 -2.24 15.60
C PHE A 355 -8.93 -2.02 14.43
N ASP A 356 -10.22 -2.06 14.72
CA ASP A 356 -11.33 -1.74 13.80
C ASP A 356 -12.47 -1.05 14.58
N GLY A 357 -12.08 -0.25 15.58
CA GLY A 357 -13.01 0.42 16.49
C GLY A 357 -13.84 1.47 15.76
N ASN A 358 -15.09 1.67 16.22
CA ASN A 358 -15.96 2.70 15.62
C ASN A 358 -15.49 4.11 16.00
N VAL A 359 -14.94 4.83 15.02
CA VAL A 359 -14.47 6.22 15.12
C VAL A 359 -15.28 7.19 14.24
N SER A 360 -16.43 6.75 13.70
CA SER A 360 -17.22 7.52 12.74
C SER A 360 -17.86 8.79 13.31
N ASN A 361 -18.03 8.88 14.64
CA ASN A 361 -18.63 10.05 15.30
C ASN A 361 -17.61 11.06 15.81
N TRP A 362 -16.31 10.83 15.58
CA TRP A 362 -15.27 11.73 16.03
C TRP A 362 -15.29 13.06 15.27
N ASP A 363 -15.27 14.17 16.00
CA ASP A 363 -15.05 15.50 15.43
C ASP A 363 -13.55 15.75 15.34
N VAL A 364 -12.97 15.50 14.17
CA VAL A 364 -11.54 15.69 13.88
C VAL A 364 -11.22 17.07 13.29
N GLY A 365 -12.17 18.02 13.32
CA GLY A 365 -12.04 19.31 12.65
C GLY A 365 -10.90 20.22 13.18
N SER A 366 -10.39 19.93 14.37
CA SER A 366 -9.26 20.65 14.99
C SER A 366 -7.90 19.98 14.78
N VAL A 367 -7.88 18.77 14.21
CA VAL A 367 -6.65 17.97 14.05
C VAL A 367 -5.81 18.56 12.92
N ALA A 368 -4.52 18.80 13.19
CA ALA A 368 -3.55 19.30 12.24
C ALA A 368 -2.64 18.18 11.70
N ASP A 369 -2.34 17.17 12.52
CA ASP A 369 -1.43 16.06 12.20
C ASP A 369 -2.13 14.70 12.37
N MET A 370 -2.20 13.94 11.28
CA MET A 370 -2.69 12.55 11.22
C MET A 370 -1.63 11.61 10.62
N SER A 371 -0.37 12.04 10.56
CA SER A 371 0.72 11.24 10.01
C SER A 371 0.80 9.89 10.74
N TYR A 372 1.01 8.81 9.99
CA TYR A 372 1.13 7.44 10.52
C TYR A 372 -0.05 6.91 11.37
N MET A 373 -1.20 7.61 11.42
CA MET A 373 -2.28 7.31 12.38
C MET A 373 -2.76 5.85 12.34
N PHE A 374 -2.89 5.26 11.14
CA PHE A 374 -3.32 3.87 10.92
C PHE A 374 -2.25 3.04 10.19
N TYR A 375 -0.98 3.43 10.30
CA TYR A 375 0.14 2.66 9.73
C TYR A 375 0.11 1.22 10.29
N ASP A 376 0.12 0.22 9.41
CA ASP A 376 0.09 -1.22 9.72
C ASP A 376 -1.10 -1.61 10.64
N ALA A 377 -2.19 -0.81 10.64
CA ALA A 377 -3.46 -1.16 11.28
C ALA A 377 -4.23 -2.14 10.37
N ASN A 378 -3.70 -3.35 10.26
CA ASN A 378 -4.09 -4.35 9.26
C ASN A 378 -5.59 -4.64 9.12
N ALA A 379 -6.33 -4.64 10.24
CA ALA A 379 -7.76 -4.91 10.27
C ALA A 379 -8.64 -3.69 10.00
N PHE A 380 -8.08 -2.47 10.02
CA PHE A 380 -8.85 -1.24 10.05
C PHE A 380 -9.57 -0.97 8.72
N ASN A 381 -10.90 -0.86 8.78
CA ASN A 381 -11.74 -0.45 7.66
C ASN A 381 -12.98 0.33 8.15
N GLY A 382 -12.80 1.13 9.21
CA GLY A 382 -13.87 1.92 9.82
C GLY A 382 -14.42 3.01 8.91
N ASP A 383 -15.68 3.41 9.11
CA ASP A 383 -16.30 4.52 8.36
C ASP A 383 -15.68 5.87 8.76
N LEU A 384 -15.10 6.56 7.77
CA LEU A 384 -14.46 7.87 7.91
C LEU A 384 -15.16 8.97 7.09
N SER A 385 -16.32 8.68 6.50
CA SER A 385 -16.97 9.56 5.53
C SER A 385 -17.48 10.87 6.10
N SER A 386 -17.68 10.93 7.42
CA SER A 386 -18.12 12.10 8.20
C SER A 386 -16.99 13.02 8.64
N TRP A 387 -15.73 12.57 8.54
CA TRP A 387 -14.58 13.30 9.07
C TRP A 387 -14.33 14.58 8.27
N ASN A 388 -14.18 15.69 8.98
CA ASN A 388 -13.75 16.96 8.39
C ASN A 388 -12.25 17.14 8.54
N VAL A 389 -11.49 16.79 7.50
CA VAL A 389 -10.02 16.88 7.49
C VAL A 389 -9.47 18.21 6.95
N SER A 390 -10.31 19.25 6.80
CA SER A 390 -9.88 20.52 6.16
C SER A 390 -8.74 21.27 6.88
N SER A 391 -8.52 20.95 8.16
CA SER A 391 -7.48 21.54 9.01
C SER A 391 -6.18 20.72 9.00
N VAL A 392 -6.21 19.50 8.48
CA VAL A 392 -5.05 18.60 8.45
C VAL A 392 -4.04 19.13 7.44
N THR A 393 -2.79 19.21 7.87
CA THR A 393 -1.65 19.61 7.03
C THR A 393 -0.73 18.45 6.70
N ASP A 394 -0.69 17.42 7.55
CA ASP A 394 0.12 16.21 7.35
C ASP A 394 -0.73 14.94 7.55
N MET A 395 -0.76 14.09 6.53
CA MET A 395 -1.36 12.76 6.54
C MET A 395 -0.43 11.72 5.88
N SER A 396 0.87 12.02 5.86
CA SER A 396 1.89 11.12 5.34
C SER A 396 1.82 9.76 6.05
N TYR A 397 1.95 8.68 5.27
CA TYR A 397 1.91 7.31 5.78
C TYR A 397 0.64 6.90 6.56
N MET A 398 -0.46 7.67 6.51
CA MET A 398 -1.64 7.45 7.37
C MET A 398 -2.23 6.03 7.26
N PHE A 399 -2.29 5.45 6.05
CA PHE A 399 -2.78 4.08 5.80
C PHE A 399 -1.70 3.17 5.18
N TYR A 400 -0.42 3.47 5.41
CA TYR A 400 0.67 2.63 4.96
C TYR A 400 0.56 1.23 5.59
N ASP A 401 0.68 0.14 4.81
CA ASP A 401 0.49 -1.25 5.27
C ASP A 401 -0.91 -1.53 5.89
N ALA A 402 -1.90 -0.62 5.78
CA ALA A 402 -3.26 -0.85 6.27
C ALA A 402 -4.03 -1.77 5.30
N ASN A 403 -3.69 -3.06 5.33
CA ASN A 403 -4.05 -4.03 4.30
C ASN A 403 -5.55 -4.07 3.98
N ALA A 404 -6.43 -4.07 4.98
CA ALA A 404 -7.88 -4.16 4.80
C ALA A 404 -8.56 -2.84 4.41
N PHE A 405 -7.84 -1.71 4.43
CA PHE A 405 -8.43 -0.39 4.29
C PHE A 405 -8.99 -0.15 2.88
N ASN A 406 -10.28 0.17 2.80
CA ASN A 406 -11.00 0.55 1.58
C ASN A 406 -12.25 1.42 1.88
N SER A 407 -12.21 2.18 2.97
CA SER A 407 -13.32 3.04 3.39
C SER A 407 -13.53 4.23 2.47
N ASN A 408 -14.76 4.76 2.45
CA ASN A 408 -15.09 5.94 1.64
C ASN A 408 -14.49 7.22 2.25
N ILE A 409 -13.56 7.83 1.52
CA ILE A 409 -12.88 9.08 1.85
C ILE A 409 -13.03 10.15 0.74
N SER A 410 -13.99 9.95 -0.18
CA SER A 410 -14.23 10.86 -1.31
C SER A 410 -14.73 12.24 -0.89
N SER A 411 -15.27 12.41 0.32
CA SER A 411 -15.75 13.69 0.85
C SER A 411 -14.66 14.56 1.46
N TRP A 412 -13.45 14.02 1.64
CA TRP A 412 -12.37 14.72 2.34
C TRP A 412 -11.89 15.95 1.57
N ASN A 413 -11.75 17.06 2.30
CA ASN A 413 -11.12 18.26 1.78
C ASN A 413 -9.62 18.26 2.15
N VAL A 414 -8.78 17.86 1.19
CA VAL A 414 -7.32 17.79 1.36
C VAL A 414 -6.57 19.03 0.86
N SER A 415 -7.27 20.14 0.58
CA SER A 415 -6.68 21.35 -0.01
C SER A 415 -5.60 22.03 0.86
N SER A 416 -5.50 21.67 2.14
CA SER A 416 -4.52 22.21 3.10
C SER A 416 -3.28 21.32 3.25
N VAL A 417 -3.28 20.13 2.63
CA VAL A 417 -2.23 19.13 2.78
C VAL A 417 -1.11 19.41 1.77
N ASN A 418 0.14 19.39 2.22
CA ASN A 418 1.32 19.61 1.37
C ASN A 418 2.10 18.31 1.07
N ASP A 419 2.02 17.32 1.95
CA ASP A 419 2.66 16.01 1.83
C ASP A 419 1.63 14.90 2.00
N VAL A 420 1.48 14.08 0.95
CA VAL A 420 0.64 12.88 0.94
C VAL A 420 1.45 11.62 0.69
N CYS A 421 2.79 11.69 0.82
CA CYS A 421 3.63 10.54 0.51
C CYS A 421 3.11 9.31 1.22
N CYS A 422 3.07 8.25 0.44
CA CYS A 422 3.01 6.91 0.98
C CYS A 422 1.69 6.59 1.70
N ILE A 423 0.66 7.46 1.58
CA ILE A 423 -0.60 7.36 2.33
C ILE A 423 -1.33 6.03 2.12
N PHE A 424 -1.32 5.46 0.91
CA PHE A 424 -1.92 4.14 0.61
C PHE A 424 -0.89 3.10 0.18
N SER A 425 0.39 3.32 0.48
CA SER A 425 1.43 2.34 0.15
C SER A 425 1.17 1.03 0.88
N ASN A 426 1.17 -0.08 0.14
CA ASN A 426 0.84 -1.43 0.59
C ASN A 426 -0.60 -1.60 1.13
N ALA A 427 -1.50 -0.65 0.91
CA ALA A 427 -2.93 -0.84 1.16
C ALA A 427 -3.54 -1.71 0.03
N TYR A 428 -3.27 -3.03 0.06
CA TYR A 428 -3.50 -3.94 -1.07
C TYR A 428 -4.93 -3.91 -1.64
N PHE A 429 -5.94 -3.71 -0.79
CA PHE A 429 -7.36 -3.72 -1.17
C PHE A 429 -7.94 -2.33 -1.46
N PHE A 430 -7.15 -1.26 -1.31
CA PHE A 430 -7.64 0.10 -1.48
C PHE A 430 -7.99 0.38 -2.95
N ASN A 431 -9.21 0.85 -3.19
CA ASN A 431 -9.70 1.32 -4.48
C ASN A 431 -10.79 2.40 -4.32
N GLY A 432 -10.61 3.27 -3.32
CA GLY A 432 -11.54 4.37 -3.04
C GLY A 432 -11.56 5.42 -4.14
N ASP A 433 -12.69 6.13 -4.27
CA ASP A 433 -12.80 7.28 -5.17
C ASP A 433 -12.08 8.50 -4.56
N LEU A 434 -11.09 9.02 -5.29
CA LEU A 434 -10.28 10.18 -4.92
C LEU A 434 -10.43 11.34 -5.93
N SER A 435 -11.39 11.25 -6.86
CA SER A 435 -11.50 12.18 -7.99
C SER A 435 -11.89 13.61 -7.58
N SER A 436 -12.40 13.79 -6.36
CA SER A 436 -12.79 15.06 -5.74
C SER A 436 -11.68 15.74 -4.93
N TRP A 437 -10.56 15.05 -4.67
CA TRP A 437 -9.48 15.59 -3.86
C TRP A 437 -8.78 16.75 -4.57
N ASP A 438 -8.68 17.88 -3.88
CA ASP A 438 -7.89 19.03 -4.34
C ASP A 438 -6.44 18.87 -3.87
N VAL A 439 -5.60 18.36 -4.76
CA VAL A 439 -4.17 18.13 -4.51
C VAL A 439 -3.27 19.28 -5.00
N SER A 440 -3.83 20.45 -5.31
CA SER A 440 -3.10 21.55 -5.95
C SER A 440 -1.95 22.15 -5.12
N PHE A 441 -1.95 21.93 -3.80
CA PHE A 441 -0.89 22.35 -2.87
C PHE A 441 0.14 21.25 -2.56
N VAL A 442 -0.10 20.02 -3.00
CA VAL A 442 0.79 18.90 -2.72
C VAL A 442 2.08 19.04 -3.52
N THR A 443 3.22 18.85 -2.86
CA THR A 443 4.54 18.86 -3.49
C THR A 443 5.16 17.46 -3.58
N ASN A 444 4.81 16.56 -2.66
CA ASN A 444 5.34 15.20 -2.57
C ASN A 444 4.21 14.16 -2.73
N MET A 445 4.27 13.38 -3.82
CA MET A 445 3.37 12.26 -4.10
C MET A 445 4.13 10.93 -4.22
N SER A 446 5.32 10.85 -3.63
CA SER A 446 6.11 9.62 -3.67
C SER A 446 5.35 8.46 -3.02
N SER A 447 5.40 7.29 -3.65
CA SER A 447 4.82 6.03 -3.20
C SER A 447 3.33 6.03 -2.80
N VAL A 448 2.52 7.04 -3.17
CA VAL A 448 1.12 7.17 -2.74
C VAL A 448 0.32 5.88 -2.91
N PHE A 449 0.47 5.19 -4.05
CA PHE A 449 -0.21 3.94 -4.39
C PHE A 449 0.76 2.76 -4.61
N SER A 450 1.98 2.84 -4.04
CA SER A 450 2.96 1.75 -4.14
C SER A 450 2.37 0.46 -3.57
N ASN A 451 2.37 -0.64 -4.32
CA ASN A 451 1.75 -1.92 -3.99
C ASN A 451 0.24 -1.86 -3.65
N ALA A 452 -0.49 -0.80 -4.02
CA ALA A 452 -1.95 -0.77 -3.92
C ALA A 452 -2.57 -1.61 -5.06
N PHE A 453 -2.51 -2.93 -4.92
CA PHE A 453 -2.80 -3.89 -6.01
C PHE A 453 -4.19 -3.73 -6.64
N ALA A 454 -5.20 -3.37 -5.85
CA ALA A 454 -6.57 -3.17 -6.31
C ALA A 454 -6.85 -1.79 -6.90
N PHE A 455 -5.94 -0.82 -6.74
CA PHE A 455 -6.22 0.57 -7.06
C PHE A 455 -6.30 0.82 -8.58
N ASN A 456 -7.41 1.40 -9.02
CA ASN A 456 -7.64 1.84 -10.39
C ASN A 456 -8.59 3.06 -10.45
N GLY A 457 -8.48 3.96 -9.47
CA GLY A 457 -9.31 5.17 -9.36
C GLY A 457 -9.02 6.20 -10.47
N ASP A 458 -10.02 7.03 -10.79
CA ASP A 458 -9.86 8.14 -11.74
C ASP A 458 -9.12 9.31 -11.10
N LEU A 459 -7.93 9.60 -11.60
CA LEU A 459 -7.06 10.70 -11.16
C LEU A 459 -6.94 11.82 -12.21
N SER A 460 -7.73 11.78 -13.29
CA SER A 460 -7.58 12.69 -14.42
C SER A 460 -7.84 14.17 -14.10
N ARG A 461 -8.54 14.44 -12.98
CA ARG A 461 -8.86 15.79 -12.50
C ARG A 461 -7.84 16.36 -11.50
N TRP A 462 -6.86 15.56 -11.09
CA TRP A 462 -5.86 16.01 -10.14
C TRP A 462 -4.97 17.10 -10.75
N ASP A 463 -4.74 18.14 -9.96
CA ASP A 463 -3.93 19.28 -10.32
C ASP A 463 -2.52 19.13 -9.77
N VAL A 464 -1.65 18.46 -10.53
CA VAL A 464 -0.30 18.08 -10.08
C VAL A 464 0.77 19.13 -10.40
N ARG A 465 0.40 20.36 -10.76
CA ARG A 465 1.36 21.38 -11.23
C ARG A 465 2.43 21.78 -10.21
N SER A 466 2.14 21.58 -8.92
CA SER A 466 3.03 21.90 -7.79
C SER A 466 3.89 20.71 -7.36
N VAL A 467 3.63 19.52 -7.89
CA VAL A 467 4.29 18.28 -7.48
C VAL A 467 5.70 18.23 -8.06
N THR A 468 6.68 17.93 -7.21
CA THR A 468 8.09 17.80 -7.58
C THR A 468 8.58 16.35 -7.56
N ASP A 469 7.89 15.48 -6.82
CA ASP A 469 8.25 14.07 -6.62
C ASP A 469 7.03 13.17 -6.81
N VAL A 470 7.10 12.28 -7.81
CA VAL A 470 6.13 11.20 -8.09
C VAL A 470 6.81 9.83 -8.10
N SER A 471 7.99 9.73 -7.48
CA SER A 471 8.76 8.50 -7.42
C SER A 471 7.94 7.38 -6.77
N TYR A 472 8.02 6.18 -7.33
CA TYR A 472 7.29 4.99 -6.87
C TYR A 472 5.75 5.13 -6.78
N MET A 473 5.15 6.21 -7.28
CA MET A 473 3.74 6.53 -7.02
C MET A 473 2.78 5.37 -7.35
N PHE A 474 3.02 4.66 -8.46
CA PHE A 474 2.25 3.47 -8.87
C PHE A 474 3.09 2.19 -8.88
N TYR A 475 4.23 2.15 -8.20
CA TYR A 475 5.10 0.96 -8.15
C TYR A 475 4.28 -0.29 -7.78
N HIS A 476 4.24 -1.33 -8.62
CA HIS A 476 3.43 -2.54 -8.40
C HIS A 476 1.91 -2.33 -8.21
N ALA A 477 1.34 -1.20 -8.62
CA ALA A 477 -0.12 -1.01 -8.66
C ALA A 477 -0.75 -1.78 -9.84
N HIS A 478 -0.82 -3.10 -9.75
CA HIS A 478 -1.13 -4.00 -10.87
C HIS A 478 -2.46 -3.72 -11.59
N ALA A 479 -3.49 -3.25 -10.88
CA ALA A 479 -4.77 -2.93 -11.48
C ALA A 479 -4.81 -1.55 -12.17
N PHE A 480 -3.81 -0.69 -11.92
CA PHE A 480 -3.86 0.70 -12.34
C PHE A 480 -3.64 0.83 -13.86
N ASN A 481 -4.61 1.46 -14.53
CA ASN A 481 -4.56 1.81 -15.95
C ASN A 481 -5.32 3.13 -16.22
N GLY A 482 -5.21 4.08 -15.28
CA GLY A 482 -5.92 5.37 -15.34
C GLY A 482 -5.37 6.32 -16.41
N ASN A 483 -6.21 7.21 -16.93
CA ASN A 483 -5.79 8.24 -17.88
C ASN A 483 -5.10 9.41 -17.16
N LEU A 484 -3.82 9.63 -17.46
CA LEU A 484 -3.00 10.71 -16.88
C LEU A 484 -2.59 11.79 -17.90
N SER A 485 -3.17 11.78 -19.11
CA SER A 485 -2.78 12.69 -20.20
C SER A 485 -2.98 14.19 -19.89
N SER A 486 -3.88 14.52 -18.95
CA SER A 486 -4.20 15.90 -18.54
C SER A 486 -3.25 16.46 -17.47
N TRP A 487 -2.39 15.63 -16.90
CA TRP A 487 -1.49 16.06 -15.83
C TRP A 487 -0.44 17.04 -16.33
N ASN A 488 -0.27 18.15 -15.59
CA ASN A 488 0.83 19.07 -15.81
C ASN A 488 2.01 18.69 -14.90
N VAL A 489 2.97 17.95 -15.46
CA VAL A 489 4.16 17.46 -14.74
C VAL A 489 5.39 18.36 -14.90
N SER A 490 5.24 19.61 -15.36
CA SER A 490 6.37 20.51 -15.67
C SER A 490 7.29 20.82 -14.48
N SER A 491 6.80 20.64 -13.25
CA SER A 491 7.54 20.87 -12.01
C SER A 491 8.18 19.59 -11.44
N VAL A 492 7.86 18.42 -12.00
CA VAL A 492 8.34 17.13 -11.52
C VAL A 492 9.83 17.00 -11.82
N THR A 493 10.57 16.56 -10.81
CA THR A 493 12.02 16.38 -10.86
C THR A 493 12.43 14.91 -10.72
N ASP A 494 11.64 14.10 -10.01
CA ASP A 494 11.88 12.67 -9.79
C ASP A 494 10.66 11.84 -10.23
N MET A 495 10.87 10.95 -11.21
CA MET A 495 9.89 9.98 -11.72
C MET A 495 10.36 8.53 -11.53
N SER A 496 11.36 8.31 -10.68
CA SER A 496 11.99 7.01 -10.49
C SER A 496 10.95 5.96 -10.09
N LYS A 497 10.94 4.83 -10.81
CA LYS A 497 10.06 3.67 -10.60
C LYS A 497 8.56 3.95 -10.56
N MET A 498 8.09 5.09 -11.06
CA MET A 498 6.69 5.49 -11.02
C MET A 498 5.73 4.42 -11.57
N PHE A 499 6.09 3.75 -12.67
CA PHE A 499 5.27 2.73 -13.35
C PHE A 499 5.93 1.35 -13.42
N SER A 500 6.87 1.07 -12.52
CA SER A 500 7.50 -0.26 -12.42
C SER A 500 6.42 -1.32 -12.12
N PHE A 501 6.39 -2.39 -12.92
CA PHE A 501 5.41 -3.49 -12.83
C PHE A 501 3.94 -3.08 -13.07
N VAL A 502 3.71 -1.96 -13.74
CA VAL A 502 2.38 -1.45 -14.15
C VAL A 502 2.24 -1.56 -15.66
N THR A 503 1.04 -1.90 -16.15
CA THR A 503 0.70 -1.85 -17.58
C THR A 503 -0.21 -0.67 -17.87
N LEU A 504 0.39 0.47 -18.22
CA LEU A 504 -0.32 1.70 -18.55
C LEU A 504 -0.56 1.81 -20.06
N ASN A 505 -1.82 2.03 -20.45
CA ASN A 505 -2.24 2.29 -21.82
C ASN A 505 -2.77 3.72 -21.91
N GLY A 506 -1.98 4.65 -22.44
CA GLY A 506 -2.38 6.05 -22.53
C GLY A 506 -1.45 6.90 -23.40
N ASP A 507 -1.90 8.08 -23.78
CA ASP A 507 -1.07 9.06 -24.48
C ASP A 507 -0.47 10.03 -23.45
N LEU A 508 0.86 9.95 -23.25
CA LEU A 508 1.61 10.84 -22.35
C LEU A 508 2.40 11.92 -23.11
N SER A 509 2.08 12.14 -24.40
CA SER A 509 2.80 13.09 -25.24
C SER A 509 2.56 14.56 -24.87
N LEU A 510 1.62 14.87 -23.99
CA LEU A 510 1.40 16.23 -23.49
C LEU A 510 2.22 16.55 -22.24
N TRP A 511 2.92 15.56 -21.67
CA TRP A 511 3.75 15.78 -20.50
C TRP A 511 5.00 16.61 -20.85
N ASP A 512 5.20 17.69 -20.09
CA ASP A 512 6.46 18.43 -20.09
C ASP A 512 7.39 17.82 -19.04
N VAL A 513 8.34 16.99 -19.48
CA VAL A 513 9.32 16.32 -18.62
C VAL A 513 10.68 17.04 -18.57
N SER A 514 10.76 18.28 -19.07
CA SER A 514 12.03 19.02 -19.20
C SER A 514 12.72 19.34 -17.87
N SER A 515 12.01 19.25 -16.75
CA SER A 515 12.55 19.45 -15.39
C SER A 515 13.01 18.15 -14.72
N VAL A 516 12.72 16.99 -15.30
CA VAL A 516 13.02 15.68 -14.68
C VAL A 516 14.51 15.39 -14.74
N ASN A 517 15.08 14.99 -13.59
CA ASN A 517 16.48 14.60 -13.47
C ASN A 517 16.69 13.09 -13.23
N ASP A 518 15.70 12.41 -12.66
CA ASP A 518 15.73 10.97 -12.37
C ASP A 518 14.52 10.25 -13.01
N MET A 519 14.80 9.34 -13.94
CA MET A 519 13.82 8.42 -14.55
C MET A 519 14.19 6.95 -14.30
N SER A 520 15.03 6.70 -13.29
CA SER A 520 15.54 5.37 -12.99
C SER A 520 14.39 4.40 -12.71
N GLY A 521 14.38 3.30 -13.45
CA GLY A 521 13.43 2.23 -13.31
C GLY A 521 11.97 2.58 -13.59
N MET A 522 11.68 3.72 -14.22
CA MET A 522 10.31 4.23 -14.40
C MET A 522 9.34 3.18 -15.00
N PHE A 523 9.83 2.32 -15.91
CA PHE A 523 9.07 1.29 -16.61
C PHE A 523 9.70 -0.11 -16.48
N ILE A 524 10.31 -0.45 -15.34
CA ILE A 524 10.80 -1.83 -15.09
C ILE A 524 9.63 -2.81 -15.22
N ALA A 525 9.85 -3.90 -15.97
CA ALA A 525 8.89 -4.99 -16.19
C ALA A 525 7.50 -4.47 -16.57
N SER A 526 7.47 -3.38 -17.35
CA SER A 526 6.25 -2.70 -17.77
C SER A 526 6.04 -2.90 -19.27
N ASP A 527 4.94 -3.55 -19.63
CA ASP A 527 4.47 -3.65 -21.02
C ASP A 527 3.58 -2.47 -21.43
N SER A 528 3.85 -1.28 -20.87
CA SER A 528 3.09 -0.06 -21.17
C SER A 528 3.27 0.37 -22.62
N THR A 529 2.19 0.83 -23.25
CA THR A 529 2.18 1.29 -24.66
C THR A 529 2.06 2.82 -24.78
N CYS A 530 2.68 3.53 -23.84
CA CYS A 530 2.50 4.97 -23.72
C CYS A 530 3.27 5.77 -24.76
N ASN A 531 2.61 6.71 -25.44
CA ASN A 531 3.29 7.59 -26.39
C ASN A 531 4.16 8.64 -25.67
N MET A 532 5.48 8.55 -25.86
CA MET A 532 6.50 9.43 -25.26
C MET A 532 7.29 10.24 -26.31
N SER A 533 6.74 10.40 -27.52
CA SER A 533 7.46 10.95 -28.69
C SER A 533 7.78 12.45 -28.65
N SER A 534 7.30 13.17 -27.64
CA SER A 534 7.47 14.62 -27.46
C SER A 534 8.32 14.99 -26.25
N TRP A 535 8.79 13.99 -25.50
CA TRP A 535 9.49 14.21 -24.24
C TRP A 535 10.85 14.89 -24.47
N ASP A 536 11.08 15.98 -23.74
CA ASP A 536 12.40 16.61 -23.62
C ASP A 536 13.13 16.02 -22.41
N VAL A 537 13.99 15.03 -22.66
CA VAL A 537 14.79 14.36 -21.62
C VAL A 537 16.16 15.01 -21.40
N SER A 538 16.39 16.23 -21.90
CA SER A 538 17.73 16.86 -21.88
C SER A 538 18.28 17.19 -20.49
N SER A 539 17.42 17.24 -19.46
CA SER A 539 17.80 17.44 -18.06
C SER A 539 18.04 16.14 -17.29
N VAL A 540 17.67 14.98 -17.86
CA VAL A 540 17.75 13.69 -17.17
C VAL A 540 19.21 13.27 -16.99
N THR A 541 19.56 12.84 -15.78
CA THR A 541 20.91 12.41 -15.42
C THR A 541 21.01 10.92 -15.08
N ASP A 542 19.91 10.30 -14.65
CA ASP A 542 19.80 8.87 -14.36
C ASP A 542 18.62 8.23 -15.13
N MET A 543 18.94 7.24 -15.98
CA MET A 543 17.99 6.40 -16.72
C MET A 543 18.22 4.90 -16.42
N SER A 544 18.88 4.60 -15.31
CA SER A 544 19.19 3.22 -14.93
C SER A 544 17.94 2.37 -14.85
N SER A 545 17.99 1.17 -15.41
CA SER A 545 16.89 0.20 -15.44
C SER A 545 15.56 0.74 -16.01
N MET A 546 15.52 1.87 -16.71
CA MET A 546 14.27 2.54 -17.09
C MET A 546 13.27 1.61 -17.79
N PHE A 547 13.74 0.69 -18.64
CA PHE A 547 12.95 -0.32 -19.37
C PHE A 547 13.43 -1.75 -19.08
N ASP A 548 14.04 -2.00 -17.92
CA ASP A 548 14.54 -3.34 -17.55
C ASP A 548 13.39 -4.35 -17.43
N GLY A 549 13.40 -5.43 -18.21
CA GLY A 549 12.35 -6.44 -18.28
C GLY A 549 11.09 -6.00 -19.04
N ALA A 550 11.09 -4.85 -19.72
CA ALA A 550 9.98 -4.42 -20.56
C ALA A 550 9.94 -5.23 -21.88
N GLU A 551 9.47 -6.46 -21.82
CA GLU A 551 9.61 -7.47 -22.89
C GLU A 551 9.02 -7.02 -24.23
N THR A 552 7.92 -6.26 -24.22
CA THR A 552 7.23 -5.79 -25.43
C THR A 552 7.67 -4.40 -25.92
N PHE A 553 8.48 -3.69 -25.15
CA PHE A 553 8.88 -2.32 -25.45
C PHE A 553 9.69 -2.20 -26.75
N ASN A 554 9.28 -1.30 -27.65
CA ASN A 554 9.97 -1.06 -28.92
C ASN A 554 9.69 0.34 -29.53
N ASP A 555 9.54 1.36 -28.68
CA ASP A 555 9.25 2.72 -29.14
C ASP A 555 10.47 3.41 -29.76
N ASN A 556 10.21 4.45 -30.57
CA ASN A 556 11.25 5.23 -31.23
C ASN A 556 11.81 6.31 -30.31
N LEU A 557 13.03 6.10 -29.81
CA LEU A 557 13.75 7.02 -28.91
C LEU A 557 14.83 7.87 -29.61
N SER A 558 14.92 7.83 -30.94
CA SER A 558 16.02 8.47 -31.69
C SER A 558 16.12 10.00 -31.56
N HIS A 559 15.04 10.65 -31.12
CA HIS A 559 14.95 12.10 -30.95
C HIS A 559 15.34 12.58 -29.53
N TRP A 560 15.52 11.66 -28.59
CA TRP A 560 15.87 12.00 -27.21
C TRP A 560 17.27 12.59 -27.12
N ASN A 561 17.38 13.73 -26.44
CA ASN A 561 18.66 14.33 -26.10
C ASN A 561 19.18 13.74 -24.77
N VAL A 562 20.10 12.79 -24.84
CA VAL A 562 20.66 12.09 -23.68
C VAL A 562 22.01 12.67 -23.22
N SER A 563 22.42 13.85 -23.69
CA SER A 563 23.77 14.41 -23.45
C SER A 563 24.10 14.65 -21.98
N SER A 564 23.09 14.78 -21.13
CA SER A 564 23.23 15.00 -19.68
C SER A 564 23.23 13.71 -18.86
N VAL A 565 22.87 12.58 -19.47
CA VAL A 565 22.74 11.30 -18.78
C VAL A 565 24.12 10.79 -18.36
N THR A 566 24.23 10.38 -17.10
CA THR A 566 25.47 9.83 -16.53
C THR A 566 25.33 8.34 -16.16
N ASN A 567 24.12 7.85 -15.95
CA ASN A 567 23.83 6.46 -15.60
C ASN A 567 22.78 5.86 -16.55
N MET A 568 23.15 4.78 -17.25
CA MET A 568 22.28 3.97 -18.11
C MET A 568 22.37 2.48 -17.77
N ASN A 569 22.81 2.13 -16.54
CA ASN A 569 22.97 0.73 -16.17
C ASN A 569 21.64 -0.02 -16.35
N SER A 570 21.67 -1.19 -16.96
CA SER A 570 20.49 -2.04 -17.19
C SER A 570 19.30 -1.38 -17.94
N MET A 571 19.47 -0.22 -18.58
CA MET A 571 18.34 0.58 -19.12
C MET A 571 17.39 -0.23 -20.03
N PHE A 572 17.91 -1.14 -20.84
CA PHE A 572 17.15 -2.03 -21.73
C PHE A 572 17.45 -3.52 -21.45
N SER A 573 17.89 -3.85 -20.24
CA SER A 573 18.08 -5.25 -19.84
C SER A 573 16.75 -6.00 -20.00
N GLY A 574 16.72 -7.19 -20.59
CA GLY A 574 15.49 -7.97 -20.82
C GLY A 574 14.42 -7.30 -21.71
N ALA A 575 14.73 -6.21 -22.41
CA ALA A 575 13.80 -5.57 -23.35
C ALA A 575 13.77 -6.36 -24.68
N ASP A 576 13.14 -7.53 -24.65
CA ASP A 576 13.19 -8.56 -25.69
C ASP A 576 12.75 -8.08 -27.08
N ALA A 577 11.75 -7.19 -27.16
CA ALA A 577 11.23 -6.65 -28.40
C ALA A 577 12.05 -5.51 -29.00
N PHE A 578 12.92 -4.88 -28.20
CA PHE A 578 13.54 -3.60 -28.52
C PHE A 578 14.52 -3.68 -29.69
N LYS A 579 14.33 -2.79 -30.67
CA LYS A 579 15.12 -2.65 -31.92
C LYS A 579 15.38 -1.18 -32.27
N GLY A 580 15.17 -0.27 -31.33
CA GLY A 580 15.25 1.17 -31.56
C GLY A 580 16.59 1.61 -32.14
N ASP A 581 16.55 2.62 -33.02
CA ASP A 581 17.75 3.29 -33.51
C ASP A 581 18.21 4.32 -32.47
N LEU A 582 19.44 4.12 -31.99
CA LEU A 582 20.09 4.96 -30.97
C LEU A 582 21.36 5.64 -31.50
N SER A 583 21.59 5.62 -32.81
CA SER A 583 22.83 6.10 -33.43
C SER A 583 23.07 7.59 -33.27
N SER A 584 22.01 8.37 -33.02
CA SER A 584 22.02 9.83 -32.80
C SER A 584 22.35 10.24 -31.37
N TRP A 585 22.32 9.31 -30.41
CA TRP A 585 22.50 9.63 -29.00
C TRP A 585 23.92 10.11 -28.68
N ASP A 586 24.02 11.24 -27.99
CA ASP A 586 25.28 11.71 -27.41
C ASP A 586 25.47 11.11 -26.01
N VAL A 587 26.24 10.03 -25.94
CA VAL A 587 26.54 9.31 -24.69
C VAL A 587 27.86 9.76 -24.04
N GLY A 588 28.43 10.89 -24.47
CA GLY A 588 29.76 11.34 -24.03
C GLY A 588 29.88 11.63 -22.53
N SER A 589 28.77 11.84 -21.83
CA SER A 589 28.70 12.08 -20.37
C SER A 589 28.46 10.81 -19.55
N VAL A 590 28.11 9.69 -20.20
CA VAL A 590 27.71 8.46 -19.51
C VAL A 590 28.91 7.80 -18.85
N LYS A 591 28.75 7.42 -17.58
CA LYS A 591 29.75 6.75 -16.74
C LYS A 591 29.45 5.27 -16.55
N ASP A 592 28.18 4.90 -16.42
CA ASP A 592 27.76 3.51 -16.21
C ASP A 592 26.83 3.05 -17.35
N MET A 593 27.26 2.04 -18.09
CA MET A 593 26.51 1.32 -19.13
C MET A 593 26.46 -0.19 -18.83
N SER A 594 26.76 -0.59 -17.60
CA SER A 594 26.75 -2.00 -17.21
C SER A 594 25.37 -2.61 -17.47
N TYR A 595 25.34 -3.80 -18.07
CA TYR A 595 24.11 -4.54 -18.39
C TYR A 595 23.09 -3.82 -19.29
N MET A 596 23.44 -2.69 -19.92
CA MET A 596 22.47 -1.83 -20.62
C MET A 596 21.56 -2.58 -21.63
N PHE A 597 22.09 -3.58 -22.34
CA PHE A 597 21.37 -4.44 -23.28
C PHE A 597 21.47 -5.93 -22.92
N PHE A 598 21.67 -6.25 -21.63
CA PHE A 598 21.74 -7.62 -21.15
C PHE A 598 20.43 -8.35 -21.47
N HIS A 599 20.47 -9.52 -22.11
CA HIS A 599 19.27 -10.23 -22.59
C HIS A 599 18.35 -9.46 -23.56
N ALA A 600 18.76 -8.33 -24.14
CA ALA A 600 17.97 -7.64 -25.16
C ALA A 600 18.00 -8.41 -26.50
N TYR A 601 17.25 -9.51 -26.61
CA TYR A 601 17.47 -10.53 -27.63
C TYR A 601 17.39 -10.03 -29.08
N LYS A 602 16.53 -9.05 -29.38
CA LYS A 602 16.33 -8.52 -30.74
C LYS A 602 17.15 -7.28 -31.05
N PHE A 603 17.83 -6.70 -30.06
CA PHE A 603 18.57 -5.47 -30.26
C PHE A 603 19.80 -5.69 -31.16
N ASN A 604 19.92 -4.88 -32.20
CA ASN A 604 21.03 -4.91 -33.15
C ASN A 604 21.27 -3.51 -33.78
N GLY A 605 21.02 -2.43 -33.02
CA GLY A 605 21.19 -1.05 -33.48
C GLY A 605 22.66 -0.69 -33.67
N ASN A 606 22.98 0.17 -34.66
CA ASN A 606 24.35 0.60 -34.91
C ASN A 606 24.80 1.66 -33.89
N LEU A 607 25.83 1.32 -33.09
CA LEU A 607 26.37 2.18 -32.02
C LEU A 607 27.78 2.71 -32.31
N SER A 608 28.29 2.54 -33.54
CA SER A 608 29.66 2.94 -33.91
C SER A 608 29.95 4.44 -33.74
N SER A 609 28.93 5.30 -33.74
CA SER A 609 29.07 6.74 -33.54
C SER A 609 29.41 7.13 -32.11
N TRP A 610 28.98 6.33 -31.13
CA TRP A 610 29.04 6.63 -29.70
C TRP A 610 30.45 6.94 -29.21
N ASN A 611 30.58 7.96 -28.37
CA ASN A 611 31.80 8.25 -27.65
C ASN A 611 31.74 7.65 -26.24
N VAL A 612 32.48 6.56 -26.03
CA VAL A 612 32.50 5.82 -24.76
C VAL A 612 33.68 6.18 -23.85
N SER A 613 34.40 7.27 -24.12
CA SER A 613 35.62 7.64 -23.39
C SER A 613 35.42 7.95 -21.91
N SER A 614 34.20 8.33 -21.52
CA SER A 614 33.85 8.67 -20.13
C SER A 614 33.32 7.49 -19.33
N VAL A 615 33.08 6.35 -19.99
CA VAL A 615 32.49 5.17 -19.36
C VAL A 615 33.48 4.54 -18.39
N THR A 616 33.05 4.33 -17.16
CA THR A 616 33.82 3.71 -16.07
C THR A 616 33.29 2.33 -15.67
N ASP A 617 32.10 1.93 -16.13
CA ASP A 617 31.58 0.56 -16.04
C ASP A 617 30.78 0.20 -17.30
N MET A 618 31.17 -0.86 -17.99
CA MET A 618 30.54 -1.41 -19.21
C MET A 618 30.34 -2.93 -19.09
N ARG A 619 30.44 -3.51 -17.89
CA ARG A 619 30.36 -4.97 -17.74
C ARG A 619 29.06 -5.52 -18.30
N SER A 620 29.16 -6.64 -19.03
CA SER A 620 28.02 -7.40 -19.55
C SER A 620 27.05 -6.61 -20.44
N MET A 621 27.45 -5.47 -21.01
CA MET A 621 26.56 -4.56 -21.74
C MET A 621 25.70 -5.24 -22.81
N PHE A 622 26.26 -6.18 -23.59
CA PHE A 622 25.53 -6.94 -24.63
C PHE A 622 25.46 -8.44 -24.32
N SER A 623 25.70 -8.84 -23.07
CA SER A 623 25.70 -10.25 -22.72
C SER A 623 24.31 -10.85 -22.96
N ASN A 624 24.24 -11.99 -23.64
CA ASN A 624 23.01 -12.63 -24.15
C ASN A 624 22.16 -11.78 -25.14
N ALA A 625 22.67 -10.69 -25.72
CA ALA A 625 22.01 -10.00 -26.83
C ALA A 625 22.18 -10.80 -28.15
N LEU A 626 21.32 -11.80 -28.37
CA LEU A 626 21.49 -12.83 -29.41
C LEU A 626 21.48 -12.28 -30.85
N ALA A 627 20.81 -11.16 -31.11
CA ALA A 627 20.82 -10.52 -32.43
C ALA A 627 21.98 -9.54 -32.64
N PHE A 628 22.69 -9.14 -31.59
CA PHE A 628 23.67 -8.05 -31.65
C PHE A 628 24.96 -8.50 -32.34
N ASN A 629 25.26 -7.91 -33.51
CA ASN A 629 26.45 -8.23 -34.30
C ASN A 629 26.90 -7.03 -35.16
N GLN A 630 27.28 -5.93 -34.50
CA GLN A 630 27.62 -4.65 -35.14
C GLN A 630 29.13 -4.42 -35.30
N ASP A 631 29.51 -3.50 -36.17
CA ASP A 631 30.89 -3.02 -36.27
C ASP A 631 31.13 -1.94 -35.22
N LEU A 632 31.89 -2.25 -34.17
CA LEU A 632 32.25 -1.32 -33.10
C LEU A 632 33.72 -0.87 -33.17
N CYS A 633 34.38 -1.01 -34.33
CA CYS A 633 35.79 -0.68 -34.45
C CYS A 633 36.15 0.78 -34.15
N ALA A 634 35.19 1.69 -34.26
CA ALA A 634 35.35 3.09 -33.88
C ALA A 634 35.60 3.28 -32.37
N TRP A 635 35.25 2.31 -31.53
CA TRP A 635 35.45 2.38 -30.09
C TRP A 635 36.87 2.04 -29.65
N ALA A 636 37.71 1.49 -30.54
CA ALA A 636 39.06 0.99 -30.22
C ALA A 636 39.94 1.94 -29.39
N ASP A 637 39.78 3.25 -29.59
CA ASP A 637 40.58 4.28 -28.93
C ASP A 637 39.93 4.84 -27.66
N THR A 638 38.61 4.67 -27.50
CA THR A 638 37.83 5.19 -26.37
C THR A 638 37.29 4.10 -25.44
N PHE A 639 37.48 2.83 -25.78
CA PHE A 639 36.90 1.69 -25.06
C PHE A 639 37.48 1.55 -23.64
N PRO A 640 36.64 1.32 -22.60
CA PRO A 640 37.09 1.23 -21.21
C PRO A 640 37.59 -0.19 -20.86
N TYR A 641 38.76 -0.57 -21.38
CA TYR A 641 39.31 -1.94 -21.27
C TYR A 641 39.37 -2.51 -19.84
N THR A 642 39.53 -1.69 -18.80
CA THR A 642 39.59 -2.15 -17.40
C THR A 642 38.23 -2.34 -16.73
N ALA A 643 37.15 -1.89 -17.38
CA ALA A 643 35.80 -1.88 -16.82
C ALA A 643 34.76 -2.53 -17.74
N ALA A 644 35.22 -3.34 -18.70
CA ALA A 644 34.42 -3.92 -19.76
C ALA A 644 34.44 -5.46 -19.72
N GLU A 645 34.17 -6.02 -18.54
CA GLU A 645 34.11 -7.48 -18.35
C GLU A 645 32.90 -8.09 -19.08
N SER A 646 33.11 -9.20 -19.80
CA SER A 646 32.01 -9.99 -20.40
C SER A 646 31.05 -9.23 -21.32
N VAL A 647 31.50 -8.12 -21.93
CA VAL A 647 30.66 -7.24 -22.78
C VAL A 647 29.87 -8.00 -23.85
N PHE A 648 30.50 -8.94 -24.55
CA PHE A 648 29.91 -9.67 -25.68
C PHE A 648 29.55 -11.14 -25.35
N TYR A 649 29.60 -11.54 -24.08
CA TYR A 649 29.43 -12.92 -23.67
C TYR A 649 28.07 -13.49 -24.11
N TYR A 650 28.06 -14.60 -24.86
CA TYR A 650 26.84 -15.20 -25.45
C TYR A 650 25.99 -14.26 -26.33
N SER A 651 26.57 -13.19 -26.86
CA SER A 651 25.88 -12.31 -27.82
C SER A 651 25.88 -12.89 -29.24
N GLY A 652 25.21 -12.22 -30.18
CA GLY A 652 25.25 -12.54 -31.62
C GLY A 652 26.59 -12.21 -32.30
N CYS A 653 27.57 -11.70 -31.57
CA CYS A 653 28.86 -11.26 -32.11
C CYS A 653 29.65 -12.44 -32.71
N ALA A 654 30.32 -12.19 -33.83
CA ALA A 654 31.25 -13.16 -34.42
C ALA A 654 32.41 -13.51 -33.48
N PHE A 655 32.82 -12.53 -32.66
CA PHE A 655 33.86 -12.66 -31.64
C PHE A 655 33.31 -12.15 -30.31
N GLN A 656 33.34 -13.03 -29.30
CA GLN A 656 32.76 -12.77 -27.98
C GLN A 656 33.81 -12.58 -26.88
N ASP A 657 35.09 -12.79 -27.22
CA ASP A 657 36.20 -12.61 -26.29
C ASP A 657 36.28 -11.14 -25.85
N MET A 658 36.78 -10.93 -24.63
CA MET A 658 36.97 -9.59 -24.08
C MET A 658 37.97 -8.80 -24.94
N PRO A 659 37.64 -7.57 -25.37
CA PRO A 659 38.57 -6.73 -26.11
C PRO A 659 39.87 -6.51 -25.34
N GLN A 660 41.01 -6.74 -25.99
CA GLN A 660 42.33 -6.54 -25.39
C GLN A 660 42.97 -5.24 -25.89
N PRO A 661 43.60 -4.42 -25.01
CA PRO A 661 44.20 -3.14 -25.40
C PRO A 661 45.29 -3.24 -26.45
N ASP A 662 46.09 -4.31 -26.42
CA ASP A 662 47.20 -4.58 -27.34
C ASP A 662 46.71 -4.95 -28.74
N GLN A 663 45.58 -5.65 -28.83
CA GLN A 663 44.94 -6.05 -30.08
C GLN A 663 43.94 -5.02 -30.61
N ARG A 664 43.50 -4.09 -29.74
CA ARG A 664 42.41 -3.15 -30.00
C ARG A 664 41.20 -3.85 -30.62
N GLY A 665 40.78 -4.92 -29.96
CA GLY A 665 39.71 -5.83 -30.39
C GLY A 665 39.75 -7.14 -29.59
N PRO A 666 38.81 -8.07 -29.85
CA PRO A 666 37.82 -8.03 -30.92
C PRO A 666 36.65 -7.06 -30.64
N PHE A 667 36.08 -6.45 -31.68
CA PHE A 667 34.93 -5.55 -31.58
C PHE A 667 33.75 -6.14 -32.35
N SER A 668 33.01 -7.04 -31.67
CA SER A 668 31.81 -7.73 -32.15
C SER A 668 31.98 -8.47 -33.49
N LYS A 669 31.90 -7.76 -34.62
CA LYS A 669 32.01 -8.33 -35.98
C LYS A 669 33.45 -8.66 -36.40
N TYR A 670 34.44 -7.95 -35.88
CA TYR A 670 35.84 -8.05 -36.33
C TYR A 670 36.79 -8.51 -35.22
N LEU A 671 37.69 -9.45 -35.58
CA LEU A 671 38.75 -9.94 -34.68
C LEU A 671 39.76 -8.83 -34.34
N SER A 672 40.08 -7.97 -35.30
CA SER A 672 40.94 -6.80 -35.13
C SER A 672 40.52 -5.70 -36.11
N CYS A 673 40.57 -4.44 -35.68
CA CYS A 673 40.06 -3.33 -36.46
C CYS A 673 41.05 -2.85 -37.54
N PRO A 674 40.69 -2.80 -38.83
CA PRO A 674 41.56 -2.33 -39.90
C PRO A 674 42.05 -0.89 -39.66
N LEU A 675 43.33 -0.61 -39.90
CA LEU A 675 43.92 0.75 -39.79
C LEU A 675 43.16 1.81 -40.59
N THR A 676 42.50 1.44 -41.69
CA THR A 676 41.72 2.33 -42.56
C THR A 676 40.38 2.75 -41.97
N GLN A 677 39.75 1.94 -41.11
CA GLN A 677 38.54 2.33 -40.37
C GLN A 677 38.86 3.20 -39.14
N ARG A 678 40.13 3.28 -38.74
CA ARG A 678 40.60 4.10 -37.61
C ARG A 678 40.78 5.59 -37.96
N LEU A 679 40.82 5.93 -39.25
CA LEU A 679 41.17 7.29 -39.74
C LEU A 679 39.95 8.15 -40.11
N SER A 680 38.73 7.61 -40.14
CA SER A 680 37.55 8.36 -40.59
C SER A 680 37.04 9.42 -39.61
N LYS A 681 37.48 9.43 -38.34
CA LYS A 681 37.15 10.49 -37.35
C LYS A 681 38.20 11.60 -37.23
N ASN A 682 39.42 11.40 -37.75
CA ASN A 682 40.50 12.40 -37.65
C ASN A 682 40.63 13.31 -38.90
N ALA A 683 39.74 13.19 -39.88
CA ALA A 683 39.84 13.95 -41.13
C ALA A 683 38.97 15.23 -41.18
N ASP A 684 38.10 15.47 -40.20
CA ASP A 684 37.15 16.60 -40.17
C ASP A 684 37.39 17.61 -39.03
N ASN A 685 38.59 17.63 -38.42
CA ASN A 685 39.01 18.67 -37.46
C ASN A 685 40.09 19.58 -38.03
#